data_AF-E1ZU59-F1
#
_entry.id   AF-E1ZU59-F1
#
_cell.length_a   1.000
_cell.length_b   1.000
_cell.length_c   1.000
_cell.angle_alpha   90.00
_cell.angle_beta   90.00
_cell.angle_gamma   90.00
#
_symmetry.space_group_name_H-M   'P 1'
#
loop_
_entity.id
_entity.type
_entity.pdbx_description
1 polymer ?
#
loop_
_entity_poly.entity_id
_entity_poly.type
_entity_poly.pdbx_seq_one_letter_code
_entity_poly.pdbx_strand_id
1 'polypeptide(L)'
;ALVAAVDHDLQLIGERALVAAVDHDLQLIGERVRRLTGAQGAARLAAALAAARAAAAAAALRQRGAAAAAAAAAAAAAAGQASQAGAEGGGQGEMGPGEGEGQGGTPRASPTMLARSPSQSPVKKLPRSSGRYSGTESGAGGGGAAAGPDPAAGLSRWAAPPLRHATRRMLHGIPAAPGCLAAVDMDAELATRGANLALAWHLLYNPAWQLPSEDLEAAWRDALGETDPLTEQAPGASPSSASRGAAASASASASASPGGSQAEREAAAAGDAGGAEALRAAVGRRVRRLAERAFWDGVQEKLAGGGGAAAAAEQAAGLLAELGAQLGEVLPGSCPEAEEVAARLDPHLLLQELLGGGAGGAGRADGTGSTGSTTGTASMNVPALLGLLDWSASLVARMGAPARDAAAAAARAAVQAQLADDGTGGTAAAATRALRLLSVQLKLLRLDAVAEEARQAQALPALRAGLRSAPGGDASPGGAVGRQLLTAPVAAASWRGLVRLGLVQLVSGEGAVARLPLPETLRLDTPRLHAAQAEFQRLLVLAACLMLVRQGAAAAGKAFGVSQAAAAKRRLGALLADPAMRLPDLAAEVARLAGGEAGAARERAAQESISRLLSRGGGAMKALTAGLSSALLAPLLLGPGGAADRHSALSLRRCGAADVAGEAAELARQLAAVAAVTEAVCGAWYAALSADLL
;
A
#
# COMPACT_ATOMS: atom_id res chain seq x y z
N ALA A 1 16.50 29.62 20.69
CA ALA A 1 17.52 28.55 20.84
C ALA A 1 16.89 27.22 21.23
N LEU A 2 16.22 27.11 22.39
CA LEU A 2 15.64 25.83 22.84
C LEU A 2 14.51 25.30 21.95
N VAL A 3 13.61 26.18 21.49
CA VAL A 3 12.56 25.84 20.51
C VAL A 3 13.16 25.36 19.17
N ALA A 4 14.18 26.05 18.67
CA ALA A 4 14.88 25.66 17.45
C ALA A 4 15.63 24.32 17.58
N ALA A 5 16.15 24.00 18.77
CA ALA A 5 16.77 22.69 19.05
C ALA A 5 15.72 21.57 19.10
N VAL A 6 14.56 21.82 19.71
CA VAL A 6 13.44 20.86 19.76
C VAL A 6 12.85 20.62 18.37
N ASP A 7 12.69 21.66 17.55
CA ASP A 7 12.23 21.52 16.16
C ASP A 7 13.23 20.72 15.31
N HIS A 8 14.53 20.93 15.50
CA HIS A 8 15.56 20.15 14.82
C HIS A 8 15.55 18.67 15.22
N ASP A 9 15.38 18.37 16.52
CA ASP A 9 15.27 17.00 17.00
C ASP A 9 13.99 16.31 16.50
N LEU A 10 12.86 17.02 16.44
CA LEU A 10 11.61 16.50 15.88
C LEU A 10 11.73 16.23 14.37
N GLN A 11 12.42 17.09 13.62
CA GLN A 11 12.73 16.86 12.22
C GLN A 11 13.61 15.61 12.04
N LEU A 12 14.69 15.46 12.83
CA LEU A 12 15.56 14.28 12.80
C LEU A 12 14.82 12.99 13.16
N ILE A 13 13.89 13.02 14.11
CA ILE A 13 13.04 11.87 14.45
C ILE A 13 12.11 11.53 13.28
N GLY A 14 11.50 12.52 12.63
CA GLY A 14 10.67 12.35 11.45
C GLY A 14 11.44 11.76 10.26
N GLU A 15 12.64 12.25 10.00
CA GLU A 15 13.53 11.73 8.96
C GLU A 15 13.95 10.29 9.24
N ARG A 16 14.35 9.96 10.48
CA ARG A 16 14.72 8.58 10.85
C ARG A 16 13.54 7.61 10.71
N ALA A 17 12.34 8.03 11.11
CA ALA A 17 11.14 7.24 10.94
C ALA A 17 10.82 7.01 9.45
N LEU A 18 11.03 8.02 8.62
CA LEU A 18 10.89 7.89 7.17
C LEU A 18 11.88 6.88 6.58
N VAL A 19 13.17 7.00 6.92
CA VAL A 19 14.19 6.07 6.42
C VAL A 19 13.86 4.64 6.82
N ALA A 20 13.43 4.42 8.07
CA ALA A 20 13.02 3.11 8.55
C ALA A 20 11.79 2.55 7.79
N ALA A 21 10.81 3.39 7.47
CA ALA A 21 9.65 2.97 6.68
C ALA A 21 10.04 2.60 5.23
N VAL A 22 10.86 3.42 4.58
CA VAL A 22 11.36 3.13 3.22
C VAL A 22 12.20 1.86 3.20
N ASP A 23 13.08 1.65 4.17
CA ASP A 23 13.88 0.42 4.25
C ASP A 23 13.00 -0.82 4.50
N HIS A 24 11.93 -0.69 5.29
CA HIS A 24 10.95 -1.77 5.46
C HIS A 24 10.20 -2.10 4.16
N ASP A 25 9.73 -1.11 3.42
CA ASP A 25 9.06 -1.32 2.13
C ASP A 25 10.01 -1.96 1.11
N LEU A 26 11.27 -1.53 1.06
CA LEU A 26 12.29 -2.15 0.21
C LEU A 26 12.57 -3.61 0.58
N GLN A 27 12.49 -3.97 1.87
CA GLN A 27 12.58 -5.36 2.31
C GLN A 27 11.38 -6.18 1.82
N LEU A 28 10.15 -5.68 1.97
CA LEU A 28 8.94 -6.36 1.50
C LEU A 28 8.95 -6.57 -0.03
N ILE A 29 9.38 -5.55 -0.78
CA ILE A 29 9.57 -5.65 -2.23
C ILE A 29 10.65 -6.70 -2.55
N GLY A 30 11.77 -6.70 -1.83
CA GLY A 30 12.82 -7.69 -1.98
C GLY A 30 12.35 -9.13 -1.73
N GLU A 31 11.53 -9.36 -0.71
CA GLU A 31 10.91 -10.66 -0.45
C GLU A 31 9.96 -11.07 -1.57
N ARG A 32 9.14 -10.15 -2.07
CA ARG A 32 8.19 -10.42 -3.17
C ARG A 32 8.94 -10.74 -4.47
N VAL A 33 9.96 -9.96 -4.81
CA VAL A 33 10.82 -10.21 -5.98
C VAL A 33 11.52 -11.56 -5.82
N ARG A 34 12.03 -11.90 -4.62
CA ARG A 34 12.62 -13.22 -4.36
C ARG A 34 11.64 -14.36 -4.60
N ARG A 35 10.37 -14.23 -4.18
CA ARG A 35 9.33 -15.24 -4.42
C ARG A 35 8.99 -15.40 -5.91
N LEU A 36 8.94 -14.30 -6.66
CA LEU A 36 8.55 -14.30 -8.07
C LEU A 36 9.70 -14.69 -9.02
N THR A 37 10.90 -14.19 -8.76
CA THR A 37 12.06 -14.29 -9.68
C THR A 37 13.18 -15.18 -9.13
N GLY A 38 13.03 -15.69 -7.92
CA GLY A 38 14.06 -16.49 -7.25
C GLY A 38 15.19 -15.64 -6.65
N ALA A 39 16.28 -16.29 -6.24
CA ALA A 39 17.41 -15.63 -5.60
C ALA A 39 18.13 -14.64 -6.53
N GLN A 40 18.19 -14.91 -7.83
CA GLN A 40 18.86 -14.07 -8.83
C GLN A 40 18.17 -12.71 -9.00
N GLY A 41 16.85 -12.65 -9.16
CA GLY A 41 16.17 -11.37 -9.30
C GLY A 41 16.17 -10.56 -7.99
N ALA A 42 16.18 -11.22 -6.83
CA ALA A 42 16.42 -10.55 -5.55
C ALA A 42 17.83 -9.91 -5.47
N ALA A 43 18.86 -10.59 -5.99
CA ALA A 43 20.22 -10.06 -6.05
C ALA A 43 20.32 -8.86 -7.01
N ARG A 44 19.62 -8.90 -8.16
CA ARG A 44 19.54 -7.77 -9.10
C ARG A 44 18.87 -6.54 -8.49
N LEU A 45 17.75 -6.74 -7.80
CA LEU A 45 17.08 -5.64 -7.09
C LEU A 45 18.02 -5.04 -6.03
N ALA A 46 18.71 -5.87 -5.26
CA ALA A 46 19.67 -5.39 -4.26
C ALA A 46 20.81 -4.57 -4.89
N ALA A 47 21.36 -5.02 -6.02
CA ALA A 47 22.39 -4.28 -6.77
C ALA A 47 21.85 -2.95 -7.32
N ALA A 48 20.63 -2.92 -7.87
CA ALA A 48 19.98 -1.72 -8.36
C ALA A 48 19.72 -0.70 -7.24
N LEU A 49 19.25 -1.16 -6.07
CA LEU A 49 19.05 -0.31 -4.90
C LEU A 49 20.38 0.22 -4.36
N ALA A 50 21.45 -0.58 -4.36
CA ALA A 50 22.78 -0.13 -3.98
C ALA A 50 23.31 0.96 -4.93
N ALA A 51 23.14 0.78 -6.24
CA ALA A 51 23.51 1.78 -7.24
C ALA A 51 22.69 3.08 -7.09
N ALA A 52 21.39 2.97 -6.83
CA ALA A 52 20.53 4.13 -6.59
C ALA A 52 20.93 4.90 -5.33
N ARG A 53 21.26 4.20 -4.23
CA ARG A 53 21.78 4.82 -2.99
C ARG A 53 23.12 5.51 -3.22
N ALA A 54 24.03 4.90 -3.99
CA ALA A 54 25.31 5.52 -4.36
C ALA A 54 25.11 6.79 -5.20
N ALA A 55 24.21 6.75 -6.19
CA ALA A 55 23.88 7.91 -7.01
C ALA A 55 23.25 9.06 -6.19
N ALA A 56 22.36 8.74 -5.25
CA ALA A 56 21.76 9.71 -4.33
C ALA A 56 22.81 10.35 -3.40
N ALA A 57 23.72 9.54 -2.85
CA ALA A 57 24.83 10.05 -2.02
C ALA A 57 25.75 11.00 -2.82
N ALA A 58 26.07 10.66 -4.07
CA ALA A 58 26.86 11.52 -4.95
C ALA A 58 26.13 12.84 -5.30
N ALA A 59 24.80 12.81 -5.49
CA ALA A 59 23.99 14.00 -5.69
C ALA A 59 23.97 14.90 -4.44
N ALA A 60 23.81 14.32 -3.25
CA ALA A 60 23.83 15.07 -1.99
C ALA A 60 25.19 15.75 -1.73
N LEU A 61 26.31 15.08 -2.04
CA LEU A 61 27.65 15.69 -1.96
C LEU A 61 27.80 16.88 -2.92
N ARG A 62 27.28 16.76 -4.15
CA ARG A 62 27.28 17.86 -5.13
C ARG A 62 26.44 19.04 -4.66
N GLN A 63 25.25 18.80 -4.11
CA GLN A 63 24.40 19.86 -3.55
C GLN A 63 25.06 20.56 -2.36
N ARG A 64 25.70 19.83 -1.44
CA ARG A 64 26.47 20.42 -0.34
C ARG A 64 27.66 21.24 -0.86
N GLY A 65 28.35 20.75 -1.89
CA GLY A 65 29.42 21.49 -2.56
C GLY A 65 28.92 22.79 -3.19
N ALA A 66 27.79 22.75 -3.90
CA ALA A 66 27.16 23.93 -4.50
C ALA A 66 26.68 24.93 -3.44
N ALA A 67 26.06 24.46 -2.36
CA ALA A 67 25.64 25.30 -1.24
C ALA A 67 26.83 25.95 -0.52
N ALA A 68 27.92 25.20 -0.30
CA ALA A 68 29.16 25.74 0.27
C ALA A 68 29.81 26.78 -0.65
N ALA A 69 29.83 26.53 -1.96
CA ALA A 69 30.32 27.49 -2.96
C ALA A 69 29.46 28.76 -2.99
N ALA A 70 28.13 28.63 -2.93
CA ALA A 70 27.20 29.77 -2.86
C ALA A 70 27.38 30.57 -1.55
N ALA A 71 27.54 29.89 -0.40
CA ALA A 71 27.81 30.54 0.87
C ALA A 71 29.17 31.27 0.87
N ALA A 72 30.20 30.68 0.27
CA ALA A 72 31.51 31.32 0.10
C ALA A 72 31.42 32.55 -0.82
N ALA A 73 30.67 32.47 -1.91
CA ALA A 73 30.42 33.60 -2.80
C ALA A 73 29.65 34.73 -2.10
N ALA A 74 28.63 34.41 -1.31
CA ALA A 74 27.89 35.38 -0.51
C ALA A 74 28.78 36.06 0.55
N ALA A 75 29.64 35.29 1.24
CA ALA A 75 30.60 35.83 2.21
C ALA A 75 31.64 36.75 1.54
N ALA A 76 32.14 36.39 0.35
CA ALA A 76 33.04 37.22 -0.43
C ALA A 76 32.37 38.53 -0.89
N ALA A 77 31.10 38.47 -1.32
CA ALA A 77 30.32 39.65 -1.67
C ALA A 77 30.10 40.59 -0.47
N ALA A 78 29.78 40.04 0.71
CA ALA A 78 29.63 40.81 1.94
C ALA A 78 30.95 41.48 2.37
N ALA A 79 32.08 40.79 2.24
CA ALA A 79 33.41 41.36 2.51
C ALA A 79 33.77 42.50 1.53
N GLY A 80 33.38 42.38 0.26
CA GLY A 80 33.56 43.43 -0.75
C GLY A 80 32.71 44.68 -0.49
N GLN A 81 31.48 44.52 0.03
CA GLN A 81 30.64 45.65 0.42
C GLN A 81 31.18 46.39 1.65
N ALA A 82 31.75 45.65 2.61
CA ALA A 82 32.38 46.25 3.80
C ALA A 82 33.62 47.09 3.45
N SER A 83 34.40 46.71 2.43
CA SER A 83 35.57 47.49 2.00
C SER A 83 35.21 48.74 1.20
N GLN A 84 34.13 48.72 0.41
CA GLN A 84 33.61 49.92 -0.27
C GLN A 84 33.06 50.96 0.71
N ALA A 85 32.35 50.53 1.76
CA ALA A 85 31.83 51.44 2.79
C ALA A 85 32.93 52.16 3.60
N GLY A 86 34.13 51.58 3.69
CA GLY A 86 35.28 52.21 4.37
C GLY A 86 36.02 53.27 3.53
N ALA A 87 35.85 53.27 2.20
CA ALA A 87 36.56 54.18 1.30
C ALA A 87 35.83 55.53 1.09
N GLU A 88 34.50 55.59 1.27
CA GLU A 88 33.71 56.81 1.09
C GLU A 88 33.69 57.74 2.32
N GLY A 89 34.29 57.34 3.45
CA GLY A 89 34.35 58.14 4.68
C GLY A 89 35.52 59.14 4.78
N GLY A 90 36.40 59.21 3.78
CA GLY A 90 37.61 60.04 3.78
C GLY A 90 37.50 61.33 2.97
N GLY A 91 36.53 62.19 3.25
CA GLY A 91 36.31 63.43 2.48
C GLY A 91 35.87 64.62 3.34
N GLN A 92 36.86 65.43 3.74
CA GLN A 92 36.77 66.85 4.12
C GLN A 92 35.90 67.25 5.34
N GLY A 93 36.56 67.43 6.48
CA GLY A 93 36.11 68.32 7.56
C GLY A 93 37.27 69.20 7.98
N GLU A 94 37.33 70.41 7.42
CA GLU A 94 38.25 71.48 7.78
C GLU A 94 37.83 72.15 9.10
N MET A 95 38.83 72.75 9.77
CA MET A 95 38.87 73.11 11.19
C MET A 95 37.85 74.14 11.70
N GLY A 96 37.49 74.02 12.97
CA GLY A 96 36.93 75.09 13.81
C GLY A 96 37.27 74.87 15.30
N PRO A 97 37.95 75.81 16.00
CA PRO A 97 38.40 75.62 17.36
C PRO A 97 37.33 76.10 18.37
N GLY A 98 37.16 75.37 19.46
CA GLY A 98 36.22 75.73 20.52
C GLY A 98 36.54 75.00 21.82
N GLU A 99 37.11 75.78 22.74
CA GLU A 99 37.53 75.46 24.10
C GLU A 99 36.39 74.89 24.98
N GLY A 100 36.75 74.13 26.02
CA GLY A 100 35.79 73.77 27.07
C GLY A 100 36.21 72.61 27.95
N GLU A 101 36.94 72.92 29.01
CA GLU A 101 37.39 72.08 30.12
C GLU A 101 36.28 71.23 30.78
N GLY A 102 36.66 70.09 31.40
CA GLY A 102 35.77 69.46 32.41
C GLY A 102 36.01 67.99 32.76
N GLN A 103 37.16 67.69 33.37
CA GLN A 103 37.37 66.72 34.47
C GLN A 103 36.60 65.36 34.51
N GLY A 104 37.39 64.28 34.49
CA GLY A 104 37.41 63.33 35.61
C GLY A 104 36.93 61.90 35.35
N GLY A 105 37.82 60.92 35.50
CA GLY A 105 37.45 59.58 35.99
C GLY A 105 37.94 58.36 35.20
N THR A 106 39.20 57.97 35.38
CA THR A 106 39.68 56.57 35.30
C THR A 106 38.97 55.70 36.38
N PRO A 107 38.80 54.35 36.25
CA PRO A 107 39.95 53.45 36.16
C PRO A 107 39.81 52.13 35.37
N ARG A 108 40.95 51.80 34.75
CA ARG A 108 41.66 50.51 34.66
C ARG A 108 41.21 49.42 35.65
N ALA A 109 40.91 48.22 35.14
CA ALA A 109 41.21 46.94 35.82
C ALA A 109 41.14 45.74 34.84
N SER A 110 42.28 45.10 34.60
CA SER A 110 42.38 43.64 34.46
C SER A 110 42.69 43.08 35.85
N PRO A 111 42.24 41.86 36.21
CA PRO A 111 43.17 40.69 36.26
C PRO A 111 42.47 39.35 35.91
N THR A 112 43.11 38.38 35.25
CA THR A 112 44.01 37.29 35.75
C THR A 112 43.33 36.16 36.57
N MET A 113 43.68 34.90 36.21
CA MET A 113 43.59 33.64 36.98
C MET A 113 42.20 32.96 37.04
N LEU A 114 42.00 31.63 37.04
CA LEU A 114 42.84 30.48 37.40
C LEU A 114 42.20 29.18 36.85
N ALA A 115 43.04 28.19 36.56
CA ALA A 115 42.70 26.81 36.22
C ALA A 115 41.88 26.06 37.30
N ARG A 116 41.16 25.00 36.90
CA ARG A 116 41.12 23.69 37.59
C ARG A 116 40.33 22.61 36.84
N SER A 117 41.00 21.49 36.57
CA SER A 117 40.42 20.16 36.34
C SER A 117 39.73 19.61 37.61
N PRO A 118 38.85 18.61 37.46
CA PRO A 118 39.02 17.34 38.18
C PRO A 118 38.73 16.13 37.26
N SER A 119 39.69 15.22 37.05
CA SER A 119 40.06 14.06 37.89
C SER A 119 39.03 12.91 37.88
N GLN A 120 39.55 11.78 37.40
CA GLN A 120 38.98 10.44 37.25
C GLN A 120 38.51 9.76 38.56
N SER A 121 37.66 8.74 38.35
CA SER A 121 37.60 7.41 39.01
C SER A 121 36.36 7.14 39.89
N PRO A 122 35.95 5.88 40.17
CA PRO A 122 36.42 4.58 39.64
C PRO A 122 35.30 3.59 39.22
N VAL A 123 35.78 2.57 38.49
CA VAL A 123 35.17 1.30 38.10
C VAL A 123 34.63 0.51 39.30
N LYS A 124 33.37 0.05 39.23
CA LYS A 124 32.81 -0.99 40.11
C LYS A 124 32.52 -2.26 39.30
N LYS A 125 33.38 -3.26 39.45
CA LYS A 125 33.18 -4.66 39.02
C LYS A 125 32.16 -5.33 39.95
N LEU A 126 31.22 -6.08 39.39
CA LEU A 126 30.40 -7.07 40.11
C LEU A 126 30.49 -8.43 39.39
N PRO A 127 30.40 -9.55 40.13
CA PRO A 127 31.02 -10.81 39.77
C PRO A 127 30.15 -11.74 38.92
N ARG A 128 30.83 -12.50 38.06
CA ARG A 128 30.34 -13.71 37.38
C ARG A 128 30.24 -14.85 38.40
N SER A 129 29.05 -15.41 38.59
CA SER A 129 28.86 -16.70 39.29
C SER A 129 28.83 -17.84 38.28
N SER A 130 29.93 -18.59 38.21
CA SER A 130 30.04 -19.87 37.51
C SER A 130 29.56 -20.99 38.44
N GLY A 131 28.39 -21.55 38.20
CA GLY A 131 27.93 -22.79 38.80
C GLY A 131 28.24 -23.98 37.89
N ARG A 132 29.38 -24.64 38.14
CA ARG A 132 29.65 -26.01 37.64
C ARG A 132 28.86 -26.98 38.53
N TYR A 133 28.05 -27.84 37.92
CA TYR A 133 27.55 -29.05 38.58
C TYR A 133 28.05 -30.24 37.79
N SER A 134 29.05 -30.93 38.35
CA SER A 134 29.51 -32.24 37.92
C SER A 134 28.90 -33.26 38.89
N GLY A 135 27.99 -34.09 38.39
CA GLY A 135 27.46 -35.26 39.09
C GLY A 135 27.66 -36.48 38.22
N THR A 136 28.68 -37.27 38.56
CA THR A 136 28.94 -38.61 38.05
C THR A 136 28.11 -39.61 38.85
N GLU A 137 27.21 -40.36 38.22
CA GLU A 137 26.84 -41.70 38.71
C GLU A 137 26.68 -42.66 37.53
N SER A 138 27.52 -43.69 37.60
CA SER A 138 27.52 -44.93 36.82
C SER A 138 26.70 -45.95 37.60
N GLY A 139 25.87 -46.76 36.93
CA GLY A 139 25.22 -47.89 37.59
C GLY A 139 24.07 -48.53 36.84
N ALA A 140 24.41 -49.33 35.83
CA ALA A 140 23.77 -50.57 35.36
C ALA A 140 22.28 -50.87 35.62
N GLY A 141 21.60 -51.29 34.54
CA GLY A 141 20.77 -52.50 34.58
C GLY A 141 19.35 -52.41 34.01
N GLY A 142 19.07 -53.25 32.99
CA GLY A 142 17.77 -53.92 32.88
C GLY A 142 16.90 -53.53 31.69
N GLY A 143 16.74 -54.46 30.76
CA GLY A 143 15.89 -54.31 29.57
C GLY A 143 14.39 -54.23 29.88
N GLY A 144 13.64 -53.83 28.86
CA GLY A 144 12.17 -53.83 28.89
C GLY A 144 11.58 -53.02 27.76
N ALA A 145 11.43 -53.64 26.59
CA ALA A 145 10.74 -53.07 25.45
C ALA A 145 9.25 -52.82 25.79
N ALA A 146 8.82 -51.56 25.70
CA ALA A 146 7.42 -51.20 25.53
C ALA A 146 7.36 -49.88 24.76
N ALA A 147 6.97 -49.97 23.49
CA ALA A 147 6.73 -48.83 22.61
C ALA A 147 5.52 -48.02 23.13
N GLY A 148 5.79 -46.93 23.84
CA GLY A 148 4.82 -45.88 24.15
C GLY A 148 4.77 -44.86 23.02
N PRO A 149 3.58 -44.32 22.67
CA PRO A 149 3.45 -43.38 21.56
C PRO A 149 4.11 -42.03 21.90
N ASP A 150 4.89 -41.55 20.95
CA ASP A 150 5.64 -40.29 20.99
C ASP A 150 4.70 -39.07 21.12
N PRO A 151 4.75 -38.30 22.23
CA PRO A 151 3.91 -37.13 22.43
C PRO A 151 4.31 -35.93 21.55
N ALA A 152 5.42 -36.01 20.80
CA ALA A 152 5.89 -34.93 19.94
C ALA A 152 5.20 -34.88 18.55
N ALA A 153 4.55 -35.96 18.11
CA ALA A 153 3.93 -36.04 16.79
C ALA A 153 2.57 -35.30 16.67
N GLY A 154 1.95 -34.89 17.78
CA GLY A 154 0.66 -34.21 17.80
C GLY A 154 0.70 -32.69 17.54
N LEU A 155 1.88 -32.07 17.56
CA LEU A 155 2.03 -30.61 17.52
C LEU A 155 2.01 -30.02 16.09
N SER A 156 2.25 -30.84 15.07
CA SER A 156 2.26 -30.41 13.65
C SER A 156 0.86 -30.32 13.02
N ARG A 157 -0.20 -30.71 13.74
CA ARG A 157 -1.58 -30.79 13.21
C ARG A 157 -2.38 -29.48 13.24
N TRP A 158 -1.71 -28.35 13.48
CA TRP A 158 -2.31 -27.00 13.42
C TRP A 158 -2.40 -26.43 11.99
N ALA A 159 -1.95 -27.17 10.97
CA ALA A 159 -2.23 -26.84 9.57
C ALA A 159 -3.70 -27.20 9.25
N ALA A 160 -4.55 -26.17 9.19
CA ALA A 160 -5.96 -26.30 8.86
C ALA A 160 -6.19 -26.88 7.44
N PRO A 161 -7.16 -27.80 7.24
CA PRO A 161 -7.67 -28.11 5.91
C PRO A 161 -8.56 -26.96 5.39
N PRO A 162 -8.70 -26.80 4.06
CA PRO A 162 -9.55 -25.74 3.50
C PRO A 162 -11.03 -25.97 3.84
N LEU A 163 -11.62 -25.00 4.55
CA LEU A 163 -13.02 -24.91 5.01
C LEU A 163 -14.07 -24.79 3.87
N ARG A 164 -13.78 -25.26 2.65
CA ARG A 164 -14.69 -25.08 1.49
C ARG A 164 -15.77 -26.15 1.33
N HIS A 165 -15.72 -27.28 2.06
CA HIS A 165 -16.65 -28.40 1.80
C HIS A 165 -17.68 -28.72 2.90
N ALA A 166 -17.56 -28.19 4.12
CA ALA A 166 -18.45 -28.58 5.22
C ALA A 166 -19.79 -27.83 5.26
N THR A 167 -19.89 -26.64 4.64
CA THR A 167 -21.07 -25.77 4.75
C THR A 167 -22.19 -26.07 3.74
N ARG A 168 -21.97 -26.93 2.74
CA ARG A 168 -22.96 -27.19 1.67
C ARG A 168 -23.97 -28.31 2.00
N ARG A 169 -23.78 -29.10 3.06
CA ARG A 169 -24.59 -30.31 3.32
C ARG A 169 -25.65 -30.20 4.43
N MET A 170 -25.76 -29.10 5.17
CA MET A 170 -26.72 -28.97 6.29
C MET A 170 -27.95 -28.07 6.03
N LEU A 171 -28.14 -27.55 4.82
CA LEU A 171 -29.21 -26.56 4.54
C LEU A 171 -30.32 -27.03 3.58
N HIS A 172 -30.39 -28.31 3.21
CA HIS A 172 -31.51 -28.84 2.44
C HIS A 172 -32.55 -29.47 3.38
N GLY A 173 -33.49 -28.67 3.89
CA GLY A 173 -34.60 -29.23 4.67
C GLY A 173 -35.60 -28.28 5.30
N ILE A 174 -35.62 -26.98 4.97
CA ILE A 174 -36.63 -26.05 5.51
C ILE A 174 -37.36 -25.38 4.33
N PRO A 175 -38.68 -25.59 4.16
CA PRO A 175 -39.44 -24.92 3.11
C PRO A 175 -39.50 -23.41 3.38
N ALA A 176 -39.13 -22.61 2.37
CA ALA A 176 -39.09 -21.16 2.44
C ALA A 176 -40.50 -20.56 2.46
N ALA A 177 -40.77 -19.67 3.41
CA ALA A 177 -41.94 -18.79 3.38
C ALA A 177 -41.73 -17.66 2.34
N PRO A 178 -42.76 -17.28 1.56
CA PRO A 178 -42.65 -16.21 0.58
C PRO A 178 -42.61 -14.86 1.32
N GLY A 179 -41.51 -14.11 1.18
CA GLY A 179 -41.32 -12.79 1.79
C GLY A 179 -39.94 -12.51 2.39
N CYS A 180 -39.01 -13.46 2.37
CA CYS A 180 -37.63 -13.22 2.79
C CYS A 180 -36.90 -12.33 1.78
N LEU A 181 -36.66 -11.06 2.13
CA LEU A 181 -35.67 -10.21 1.48
C LEU A 181 -34.34 -10.97 1.43
N ALA A 182 -33.86 -11.25 0.22
CA ALA A 182 -32.54 -11.82 -0.01
C ALA A 182 -31.49 -10.96 0.70
N ALA A 183 -30.44 -11.62 1.23
CA ALA A 183 -29.33 -10.92 1.85
C ALA A 183 -28.82 -9.83 0.89
N VAL A 184 -28.95 -8.58 1.29
CA VAL A 184 -28.44 -7.44 0.53
C VAL A 184 -26.92 -7.57 0.52
N ASP A 185 -26.40 -7.99 -0.62
CA ASP A 185 -24.97 -7.92 -0.89
C ASP A 185 -24.62 -6.45 -1.06
N MET A 186 -24.08 -5.82 -0.01
CA MET A 186 -23.72 -4.41 -0.01
C MET A 186 -22.69 -4.08 -1.09
N ASP A 187 -21.82 -5.00 -1.47
CA ASP A 187 -20.86 -4.77 -2.54
C ASP A 187 -21.58 -4.76 -3.89
N ALA A 188 -22.56 -5.66 -4.09
CA ALA A 188 -23.45 -5.64 -5.25
C ALA A 188 -24.43 -4.46 -5.24
N GLU A 189 -24.88 -3.97 -4.08
CA GLU A 189 -25.77 -2.81 -3.92
C GLU A 189 -25.04 -1.47 -4.13
N LEU A 190 -23.78 -1.37 -3.70
CA LEU A 190 -22.90 -0.26 -4.06
C LEU A 190 -22.60 -0.26 -5.57
N ALA A 191 -22.42 -1.44 -6.17
CA ALA A 191 -22.25 -1.59 -7.61
C ALA A 191 -23.56 -1.32 -8.41
N THR A 192 -24.73 -1.62 -7.86
CA THR A 192 -26.03 -1.44 -8.55
C THR A 192 -26.71 -0.09 -8.30
N ARG A 193 -26.39 0.65 -7.23
CA ARG A 193 -27.06 1.92 -6.87
C ARG A 193 -26.28 3.20 -7.15
N GLY A 194 -25.14 3.14 -7.84
CA GLY A 194 -24.55 4.31 -8.49
C GLY A 194 -23.03 4.27 -8.67
N ALA A 195 -22.58 4.14 -9.92
CA ALA A 195 -21.21 4.27 -10.40
C ALA A 195 -20.42 5.47 -9.81
N ASN A 196 -21.09 6.61 -9.61
CA ASN A 196 -20.50 7.83 -9.04
C ASN A 196 -19.93 7.62 -7.62
N LEU A 197 -20.50 6.71 -6.83
CA LEU A 197 -20.06 6.50 -5.46
C LEU A 197 -18.85 5.58 -5.36
N ALA A 198 -18.80 4.53 -6.18
CA ALA A 198 -17.63 3.69 -6.33
C ALA A 198 -16.46 4.54 -6.87
N LEU A 199 -16.71 5.39 -7.87
CA LEU A 199 -15.73 6.30 -8.46
C LEU A 199 -15.20 7.34 -7.46
N ALA A 200 -16.06 8.07 -6.74
CA ALA A 200 -15.63 9.06 -5.74
C ALA A 200 -14.84 8.41 -4.59
N TRP A 201 -15.22 7.19 -4.19
CA TRP A 201 -14.51 6.38 -3.20
C TRP A 201 -13.14 5.91 -3.73
N HIS A 202 -13.08 5.46 -4.98
CA HIS A 202 -11.86 4.99 -5.63
C HIS A 202 -10.86 6.12 -5.95
N LEU A 203 -11.34 7.29 -6.42
CA LEU A 203 -10.52 8.46 -6.74
C LEU A 203 -9.92 9.13 -5.51
N LEU A 204 -10.66 9.20 -4.39
CA LEU A 204 -10.20 9.91 -3.20
C LEU A 204 -9.31 9.05 -2.28
N TYR A 205 -9.44 7.72 -2.28
CA TYR A 205 -8.87 6.90 -1.18
C TYR A 205 -8.24 5.55 -1.55
N ASN A 206 -8.17 5.12 -2.83
CA ASN A 206 -7.44 3.91 -3.22
C ASN A 206 -5.99 4.22 -3.67
N PRO A 207 -4.95 3.84 -2.91
CA PRO A 207 -3.55 4.15 -3.26
C PRO A 207 -3.05 3.44 -4.53
N ALA A 208 -3.75 2.41 -5.03
CA ALA A 208 -3.42 1.76 -6.30
C ALA A 208 -3.89 2.58 -7.53
N TRP A 209 -4.77 3.56 -7.34
CA TRP A 209 -5.35 4.40 -8.39
C TRP A 209 -4.59 5.73 -8.58
N GLN A 210 -3.62 6.02 -7.73
CA GLN A 210 -2.64 7.08 -7.91
C GLN A 210 -1.48 6.63 -8.81
N LEU A 211 -1.78 6.04 -9.97
CA LEU A 211 -0.84 6.06 -11.08
C LEU A 211 -1.17 7.32 -11.88
N PRO A 212 -0.35 8.37 -11.85
CA PRO A 212 -0.45 9.44 -12.84
C PRO A 212 -0.48 8.80 -14.23
N SER A 213 -1.31 9.32 -15.14
CA SER A 213 -1.29 8.90 -16.55
C SER A 213 0.14 8.87 -17.11
N GLU A 214 0.98 9.79 -16.66
CA GLU A 214 2.41 9.88 -16.96
C GLU A 214 3.22 8.61 -16.64
N ASP A 215 2.89 7.87 -15.57
CA ASP A 215 3.60 6.64 -15.20
C ASP A 215 3.26 5.47 -16.13
N LEU A 216 1.99 5.40 -16.56
CA LEU A 216 1.56 4.40 -17.54
C LEU A 216 2.03 4.76 -18.94
N GLU A 217 2.08 6.04 -19.30
CA GLU A 217 2.68 6.53 -20.54
C GLU A 217 4.20 6.32 -20.55
N ALA A 218 4.88 6.46 -19.42
CA ALA A 218 6.31 6.10 -19.31
C ALA A 218 6.51 4.58 -19.43
N ALA A 219 5.70 3.77 -18.76
CA ALA A 219 5.73 2.31 -18.90
C ALA A 219 5.40 1.85 -20.33
N TRP A 220 4.52 2.59 -21.01
CA TRP A 220 4.20 2.41 -22.42
C TRP A 220 5.40 2.71 -23.31
N ARG A 221 6.01 3.90 -23.20
CA ARG A 221 7.23 4.28 -23.94
C ARG A 221 8.39 3.31 -23.70
N ASP A 222 8.56 2.84 -22.47
CA ASP A 222 9.53 1.79 -22.14
C ASP A 222 9.20 0.45 -22.81
N ALA A 223 7.92 0.08 -22.92
CA ALA A 223 7.50 -1.14 -23.60
C ALA A 223 7.73 -1.04 -25.13
N LEU A 224 7.68 0.16 -25.69
CA LEU A 224 8.03 0.46 -27.09
C LEU A 224 9.54 0.45 -27.36
N GLY A 225 10.36 0.50 -26.31
CA GLY A 225 11.82 0.67 -26.45
C GLY A 225 12.22 2.08 -26.90
N GLU A 226 11.33 3.08 -26.75
CA GLU A 226 11.62 4.49 -27.08
C GLU A 226 12.57 5.13 -26.06
N THR A 227 12.66 4.57 -24.85
CA THR A 227 13.66 4.94 -23.84
C THR A 227 14.90 4.07 -24.00
N ASP A 228 15.95 4.62 -24.62
CA ASP A 228 17.26 3.97 -24.67
C ASP A 228 17.90 4.00 -23.26
N PRO A 229 18.15 2.85 -22.62
CA PRO A 229 18.60 2.77 -21.23
C PRO A 229 20.02 3.31 -21.00
N LEU A 230 20.77 3.68 -22.05
CA LEU A 230 22.08 4.34 -21.92
C LEU A 230 22.01 5.86 -21.95
N THR A 231 20.91 6.46 -22.41
CA THR A 231 20.73 7.92 -22.44
C THR A 231 20.07 8.49 -21.19
N GLU A 232 19.41 7.67 -20.36
CA GLU A 232 18.97 8.04 -18.99
C GLU A 232 20.12 8.05 -17.94
N GLN A 233 21.38 8.19 -18.37
CA GLN A 233 22.45 8.55 -17.44
C GLN A 233 22.24 9.97 -16.89
N ALA A 234 22.54 10.16 -15.61
CA ALA A 234 22.47 11.45 -14.93
C ALA A 234 23.16 12.56 -15.76
N PRO A 235 22.60 13.78 -15.79
CA PRO A 235 23.12 14.85 -16.63
C PRO A 235 24.55 15.21 -16.17
N GLY A 236 25.51 15.15 -17.09
CA GLY A 236 26.84 15.75 -16.90
C GLY A 236 28.07 14.90 -17.20
N ALA A 237 27.97 13.72 -17.83
CA ALA A 237 29.14 13.03 -18.35
C ALA A 237 29.29 13.28 -19.86
N SER A 238 29.78 14.46 -20.25
CA SER A 238 30.36 14.61 -21.58
C SER A 238 31.61 13.71 -21.67
N PRO A 239 31.73 12.84 -22.68
CA PRO A 239 32.97 12.13 -22.92
C PRO A 239 33.99 13.11 -23.48
N SER A 240 34.88 13.66 -22.63
CA SER A 240 36.02 14.44 -23.12
C SER A 240 37.09 13.49 -23.67
N SER A 241 37.38 13.68 -24.94
CA SER A 241 38.29 12.92 -25.79
C SER A 241 39.75 13.00 -25.38
N ALA A 242 40.48 11.91 -25.67
CA ALA A 242 41.93 11.93 -25.84
C ALA A 242 42.24 11.59 -27.31
N SER A 243 42.51 12.61 -28.14
CA SER A 243 43.67 12.65 -29.06
C SER A 243 43.61 13.87 -30.02
N ARG A 244 44.52 14.81 -29.76
CA ARG A 244 45.29 15.71 -30.65
C ARG A 244 44.77 16.06 -32.06
N GLY A 245 44.78 17.37 -32.36
CA GLY A 245 45.30 17.88 -33.64
C GLY A 245 44.79 19.24 -34.13
N ALA A 246 45.61 20.28 -33.93
CA ALA A 246 45.81 21.48 -34.78
C ALA A 246 44.72 22.58 -34.94
N ALA A 247 45.11 23.76 -34.40
CA ALA A 247 45.07 25.11 -34.99
C ALA A 247 43.76 25.73 -35.53
N ALA A 248 43.40 26.86 -34.90
CA ALA A 248 43.11 28.18 -35.51
C ALA A 248 41.87 28.86 -34.90
N SER A 249 42.14 29.96 -34.18
CA SER A 249 41.37 31.20 -34.04
C SER A 249 39.93 31.26 -34.58
N ALA A 250 38.96 31.60 -33.73
CA ALA A 250 38.26 32.90 -33.76
C ALA A 250 37.11 32.97 -32.73
N SER A 251 36.89 34.21 -32.28
CA SER A 251 35.86 34.76 -31.41
C SER A 251 34.40 34.40 -31.72
N ALA A 252 33.59 34.23 -30.66
CA ALA A 252 32.45 35.10 -30.30
C ALA A 252 31.23 34.35 -29.72
N SER A 253 30.71 34.92 -28.61
CA SER A 253 29.32 34.87 -28.10
C SER A 253 28.66 33.51 -27.88
N ALA A 254 28.80 32.98 -26.65
CA ALA A 254 27.90 31.97 -26.09
C ALA A 254 26.76 32.64 -25.32
N SER A 255 25.54 32.60 -25.87
CA SER A 255 24.29 32.73 -25.12
C SER A 255 24.03 31.42 -24.39
N ALA A 256 24.39 31.37 -23.11
CA ALA A 256 24.06 30.24 -22.25
C ALA A 256 22.55 30.23 -21.95
N SER A 257 21.81 29.40 -22.66
CA SER A 257 20.42 29.06 -22.34
C SER A 257 20.43 28.11 -21.12
N PRO A 258 19.66 28.37 -20.04
CA PRO A 258 19.65 27.49 -18.88
C PRO A 258 18.77 26.27 -19.19
N GLY A 259 19.38 25.25 -19.79
CA GLY A 259 18.80 23.92 -19.96
C GLY A 259 18.80 23.14 -18.64
N GLY A 260 18.09 23.64 -17.63
CA GLY A 260 17.80 22.85 -16.42
C GLY A 260 16.89 21.68 -16.76
N SER A 261 17.23 20.49 -16.26
CA SER A 261 16.48 19.25 -16.49
C SER A 261 15.05 19.35 -15.93
N GLN A 262 14.10 18.58 -16.47
CA GLN A 262 12.70 18.60 -16.02
C GLN A 262 12.56 18.32 -14.52
N ALA A 263 13.39 17.43 -13.97
CA ALA A 263 13.44 17.15 -12.53
C ALA A 263 13.98 18.34 -11.69
N GLU A 264 14.90 19.15 -12.22
CA GLU A 264 15.36 20.39 -11.55
C GLU A 264 14.31 21.49 -11.60
N ARG A 265 13.50 21.57 -12.67
CA ARG A 265 12.37 22.50 -12.76
C ARG A 265 11.22 22.10 -11.83
N GLU A 266 10.96 20.80 -11.70
CA GLU A 266 9.99 20.25 -10.73
C GLU A 266 10.46 20.43 -9.28
N ALA A 267 11.76 20.26 -9.00
CA ALA A 267 12.33 20.48 -7.67
C ALA A 267 12.41 21.98 -7.29
N ALA A 268 12.64 22.88 -8.25
CA ALA A 268 12.69 24.33 -8.00
C ALA A 268 11.28 24.96 -7.86
N ALA A 269 10.24 24.34 -8.42
CA ALA A 269 8.85 24.81 -8.30
C ALA A 269 8.14 24.36 -7.01
N ALA A 270 8.62 23.28 -6.36
CA ALA A 270 8.08 22.78 -5.11
C ALA A 270 8.76 23.47 -3.92
N GLY A 271 8.15 24.54 -3.38
CA GLY A 271 8.62 25.20 -2.15
C GLY A 271 8.73 24.26 -0.94
N ASP A 272 9.43 24.73 0.11
CA ASP A 272 10.00 23.95 1.23
C ASP A 272 9.10 22.90 1.93
N ALA A 273 7.76 23.02 1.87
CA ALA A 273 6.83 22.05 2.46
C ALA A 273 6.32 20.97 1.47
N GLY A 274 6.30 21.26 0.17
CA GLY A 274 5.85 20.33 -0.89
C GLY A 274 6.97 19.43 -1.43
N GLY A 275 8.23 19.82 -1.24
CA GLY A 275 9.40 19.11 -1.76
C GLY A 275 9.55 17.69 -1.21
N ALA A 276 9.20 17.45 0.07
CA ALA A 276 9.34 16.13 0.68
C ALA A 276 8.32 15.10 0.14
N GLU A 277 7.08 15.52 -0.11
CA GLU A 277 6.04 14.66 -0.68
C GLU A 277 6.29 14.41 -2.17
N ALA A 278 6.66 15.45 -2.93
CA ALA A 278 7.06 15.34 -4.32
C ALA A 278 8.28 14.40 -4.47
N LEU A 279 9.27 14.50 -3.58
CA LEU A 279 10.42 13.61 -3.54
C LEU A 279 10.01 12.16 -3.20
N ARG A 280 9.12 11.95 -2.21
CA ARG A 280 8.60 10.60 -1.90
C ARG A 280 7.88 10.00 -3.11
N ALA A 281 7.05 10.79 -3.78
CA ALA A 281 6.35 10.34 -4.98
C ALA A 281 7.34 10.00 -6.10
N ALA A 282 8.33 10.85 -6.35
CA ALA A 282 9.38 10.60 -7.35
C ALA A 282 10.23 9.35 -7.04
N VAL A 283 10.63 9.16 -5.78
CA VAL A 283 11.35 7.97 -5.34
C VAL A 283 10.47 6.73 -5.47
N GLY A 284 9.19 6.81 -5.06
CA GLY A 284 8.22 5.73 -5.21
C GLY A 284 8.03 5.32 -6.68
N ARG A 285 7.89 6.29 -7.58
CA ARG A 285 7.84 6.07 -9.04
C ARG A 285 9.09 5.36 -9.55
N ARG A 286 10.27 5.83 -9.14
CA ARG A 286 11.55 5.24 -9.56
C ARG A 286 11.72 3.80 -9.05
N VAL A 287 11.40 3.54 -7.78
CA VAL A 287 11.46 2.20 -7.18
C VAL A 287 10.50 1.25 -7.90
N ARG A 288 9.28 1.72 -8.21
CA ARG A 288 8.30 0.95 -8.98
C ARG A 288 8.81 0.58 -10.36
N ARG A 289 9.39 1.53 -11.11
CA ARG A 289 10.00 1.27 -12.43
C ARG A 289 11.16 0.27 -12.34
N LEU A 290 12.02 0.39 -11.33
CA LEU A 290 13.12 -0.57 -11.12
C LEU A 290 12.60 -1.96 -10.77
N ALA A 291 11.57 -2.08 -9.95
CA ALA A 291 10.96 -3.35 -9.58
C ALA A 291 10.27 -4.01 -10.78
N GLU A 292 9.52 -3.24 -11.58
CA GLU A 292 8.88 -3.72 -12.80
C GLU A 292 9.92 -4.17 -13.84
N ARG A 293 11.00 -3.40 -14.04
CA ARG A 293 12.10 -3.80 -14.90
C ARG A 293 12.75 -5.10 -14.43
N ALA A 294 13.11 -5.20 -13.15
CA ALA A 294 13.70 -6.42 -12.59
C ALA A 294 12.80 -7.65 -12.73
N PHE A 295 11.48 -7.46 -12.66
CA PHE A 295 10.50 -8.50 -12.93
C PHE A 295 10.55 -8.96 -14.39
N TRP A 296 10.43 -8.05 -15.35
CA TRP A 296 10.44 -8.40 -16.79
C TRP A 296 11.79 -8.95 -17.26
N ASP A 297 12.90 -8.46 -16.74
CA ASP A 297 14.24 -9.04 -16.98
C ASP A 297 14.31 -10.51 -16.51
N GLY A 298 13.67 -10.82 -15.38
CA GLY A 298 13.56 -12.19 -14.88
C GLY A 298 12.67 -13.09 -15.75
N VAL A 299 11.60 -12.55 -16.33
CA VAL A 299 10.74 -13.27 -17.29
C VAL A 299 11.51 -13.54 -18.58
N GLN A 300 12.21 -12.54 -19.11
CA GLN A 300 13.03 -12.66 -20.33
C GLN A 300 14.14 -13.71 -20.16
N GLU A 301 14.85 -13.70 -19.03
CA GLU A 301 15.90 -14.68 -18.75
C GLU A 301 15.36 -16.11 -18.68
N LYS A 302 14.18 -16.30 -18.06
CA LYS A 302 13.52 -17.61 -18.03
C LYS A 302 13.06 -18.07 -19.41
N LEU A 303 12.64 -17.15 -20.27
CA LEU A 303 12.29 -17.47 -21.66
C LEU A 303 13.54 -17.80 -22.50
N ALA A 304 14.66 -17.14 -22.24
CA ALA A 304 15.93 -17.39 -22.93
C ALA A 304 16.61 -18.69 -22.46
N GLY A 305 16.46 -19.07 -21.19
CA GLY A 305 16.96 -20.33 -20.66
C GLY A 305 16.06 -21.50 -21.10
N GLY A 306 16.55 -22.40 -21.96
CA GLY A 306 15.77 -23.46 -22.64
C GLY A 306 14.97 -24.45 -21.78
N GLY A 307 14.94 -24.31 -20.45
CA GLY A 307 14.05 -25.04 -19.53
C GLY A 307 13.09 -24.15 -18.71
N GLY A 308 13.17 -22.83 -18.84
CA GLY A 308 12.39 -21.87 -18.06
C GLY A 308 11.12 -21.37 -18.75
N ALA A 309 10.92 -21.69 -20.04
CA ALA A 309 9.78 -21.21 -20.81
C ALA A 309 8.42 -21.63 -20.21
N ALA A 310 8.30 -22.84 -19.65
CA ALA A 310 7.09 -23.26 -18.96
C ALA A 310 6.82 -22.47 -17.67
N ALA A 311 7.86 -22.21 -16.88
CA ALA A 311 7.75 -21.38 -15.68
C ALA A 311 7.45 -19.92 -16.03
N ALA A 312 8.00 -19.41 -17.13
CA ALA A 312 7.70 -18.07 -17.64
C ALA A 312 6.25 -17.98 -18.16
N ALA A 313 5.77 -18.99 -18.89
CA ALA A 313 4.39 -19.08 -19.35
C ALA A 313 3.40 -19.17 -18.18
N GLU A 314 3.70 -19.94 -17.13
CA GLU A 314 2.89 -20.01 -15.91
C GLU A 314 2.83 -18.66 -15.18
N GLN A 315 3.97 -17.97 -15.06
CA GLN A 315 4.02 -16.63 -14.46
C GLN A 315 3.25 -15.59 -15.27
N ALA A 316 3.38 -15.63 -16.60
CA ALA A 316 2.64 -14.77 -17.52
C ALA A 316 1.13 -15.05 -17.42
N ALA A 317 0.71 -16.32 -17.50
CA ALA A 317 -0.68 -16.72 -17.38
C ALA A 317 -1.30 -16.28 -16.04
N GLY A 318 -0.57 -16.43 -14.92
CA GLY A 318 -1.02 -15.96 -13.61
C GLY A 318 -1.21 -14.45 -13.55
N LEU A 319 -0.27 -13.67 -14.11
CA LEU A 319 -0.37 -12.20 -14.15
C LEU A 319 -1.53 -11.74 -15.05
N LEU A 320 -1.71 -12.37 -16.21
CA LEU A 320 -2.80 -12.07 -17.13
C LEU A 320 -4.17 -12.44 -16.56
N ALA A 321 -4.27 -13.57 -15.86
CA ALA A 321 -5.50 -13.95 -15.16
C ALA A 321 -5.85 -12.98 -14.01
N GLU A 322 -4.85 -12.51 -13.25
CA GLU A 322 -5.07 -11.48 -12.22
C GLU A 322 -5.57 -10.16 -12.84
N LEU A 323 -4.97 -9.73 -13.95
CA LEU A 323 -5.43 -8.54 -14.68
C LEU A 323 -6.83 -8.74 -15.28
N GLY A 324 -7.14 -9.93 -15.80
CA GLY A 324 -8.46 -10.28 -16.29
C GLY A 324 -9.53 -10.23 -15.21
N ALA A 325 -9.25 -10.77 -14.02
CA ALA A 325 -10.13 -10.66 -12.87
C ALA A 325 -10.36 -9.20 -12.45
N GLN A 326 -9.29 -8.40 -12.39
CA GLN A 326 -9.38 -6.97 -12.07
C GLN A 326 -10.15 -6.17 -13.13
N LEU A 327 -10.07 -6.56 -14.40
CA LEU A 327 -10.83 -5.92 -15.48
C LEU A 327 -12.31 -6.35 -15.42
N GLY A 328 -12.59 -7.61 -15.14
CA GLY A 328 -13.95 -8.11 -14.92
C GLY A 328 -14.66 -7.49 -13.71
N GLU A 329 -13.92 -7.03 -12.70
CA GLU A 329 -14.48 -6.24 -11.58
C GLU A 329 -14.92 -4.83 -11.99
N VAL A 330 -14.31 -4.26 -13.02
CA VAL A 330 -14.58 -2.89 -13.48
C VAL A 330 -15.57 -2.86 -14.64
N LEU A 331 -15.53 -3.87 -15.51
CA LEU A 331 -16.47 -3.96 -16.62
C LEU A 331 -17.89 -4.23 -16.07
N PRO A 332 -18.92 -3.53 -16.57
CA PRO A 332 -20.29 -3.79 -16.17
C PRO A 332 -20.64 -5.27 -16.38
N GLY A 333 -21.27 -5.92 -15.39
CA GLY A 333 -21.63 -7.34 -15.50
C GLY A 333 -22.61 -7.67 -16.63
N SER A 334 -23.25 -6.66 -17.24
CA SER A 334 -24.09 -6.77 -18.43
C SER A 334 -23.31 -6.66 -19.75
N CYS A 335 -22.02 -6.33 -19.71
CA CYS A 335 -21.17 -6.13 -20.87
C CYS A 335 -20.68 -7.52 -21.36
N PRO A 336 -20.95 -7.93 -22.61
CA PRO A 336 -20.48 -9.22 -23.13
C PRO A 336 -18.94 -9.34 -23.11
N GLU A 337 -18.25 -8.21 -23.16
CA GLU A 337 -16.80 -8.11 -23.05
C GLU A 337 -16.26 -8.57 -21.68
N ALA A 338 -17.04 -8.47 -20.60
CA ALA A 338 -16.62 -8.97 -19.28
C ALA A 338 -16.53 -10.50 -19.26
N GLU A 339 -17.51 -11.19 -19.88
CA GLU A 339 -17.50 -12.64 -20.05
C GLU A 339 -16.41 -13.08 -21.03
N GLU A 340 -16.22 -12.32 -22.12
CA GLU A 340 -15.13 -12.54 -23.09
C GLU A 340 -13.75 -12.45 -22.42
N VAL A 341 -13.50 -11.42 -21.59
CA VAL A 341 -12.26 -11.24 -20.83
C VAL A 341 -12.04 -12.38 -19.84
N ALA A 342 -13.08 -12.76 -19.07
CA ALA A 342 -12.99 -13.84 -18.10
C ALA A 342 -12.69 -15.19 -18.77
N ALA A 343 -13.32 -15.47 -19.91
CA ALA A 343 -13.10 -16.69 -20.68
C ALA A 343 -11.71 -16.72 -21.33
N ARG A 344 -11.27 -15.61 -21.93
CA ARG A 344 -9.99 -15.53 -22.64
C ARG A 344 -8.79 -15.51 -21.69
N LEU A 345 -8.94 -14.91 -20.51
CA LEU A 345 -7.88 -14.81 -19.51
C LEU A 345 -7.98 -15.84 -18.38
N ASP A 346 -8.67 -16.97 -18.62
CA ASP A 346 -8.64 -18.10 -17.71
C ASP A 346 -7.20 -18.64 -17.60
N PRO A 347 -6.65 -18.83 -16.38
CA PRO A 347 -5.26 -19.20 -16.19
C PRO A 347 -4.91 -20.57 -16.78
N HIS A 348 -5.85 -21.52 -16.82
CA HIS A 348 -5.60 -22.86 -17.36
C HIS A 348 -5.59 -22.83 -18.89
N LEU A 349 -6.53 -22.12 -19.51
CA LEU A 349 -6.58 -21.96 -20.96
C LEU A 349 -5.37 -21.16 -21.48
N LEU A 350 -5.02 -20.05 -20.82
CA LEU A 350 -3.84 -19.25 -21.17
C LEU A 350 -2.56 -20.08 -21.11
N LEU A 351 -2.37 -20.85 -20.04
CA LEU A 351 -1.19 -21.69 -19.90
C LEU A 351 -1.13 -22.75 -20.99
N GLN A 352 -2.25 -23.38 -21.32
CA GLN A 352 -2.33 -24.37 -22.40
C GLN A 352 -2.01 -23.77 -23.77
N GLU A 353 -2.57 -22.59 -24.09
CA GLU A 353 -2.31 -21.90 -25.35
C GLU A 353 -0.85 -21.45 -25.47
N LEU A 354 -0.30 -20.84 -24.41
CA LEU A 354 1.08 -20.35 -24.38
C LEU A 354 2.12 -21.47 -24.46
N LEU A 355 1.81 -22.67 -23.95
CA LEU A 355 2.68 -23.84 -24.03
C LEU A 355 2.48 -24.67 -25.30
N GLY A 356 1.58 -24.28 -26.20
CA GLY A 356 1.32 -25.02 -27.43
C GLY A 356 0.63 -26.36 -27.20
N GLY A 357 -0.17 -26.48 -26.13
CA GLY A 357 -0.97 -27.65 -25.76
C GLY A 357 -2.16 -27.88 -26.69
N GLY A 358 -1.91 -27.92 -28.00
CA GLY A 358 -2.89 -28.25 -29.02
C GLY A 358 -3.10 -29.74 -29.11
N ALA A 359 -4.01 -30.26 -28.27
CA ALA A 359 -4.77 -31.47 -28.53
C ALA A 359 -5.64 -31.23 -29.78
N GLY A 360 -5.07 -31.42 -30.98
CA GLY A 360 -5.77 -31.12 -32.23
C GLY A 360 -5.18 -31.72 -33.50
N GLY A 361 -4.13 -32.54 -33.39
CA GLY A 361 -3.62 -33.35 -34.50
C GLY A 361 -4.48 -34.58 -34.78
N ALA A 362 -5.80 -34.42 -34.92
CA ALA A 362 -6.66 -35.44 -35.52
C ALA A 362 -6.51 -35.36 -37.05
N GLY A 363 -5.34 -35.73 -37.56
CA GLY A 363 -5.02 -35.55 -38.97
C GLY A 363 -3.85 -36.41 -39.42
N ARG A 364 -4.20 -37.61 -39.89
CA ARG A 364 -3.41 -38.49 -40.76
C ARG A 364 -2.34 -39.35 -40.07
N ALA A 365 -2.81 -40.53 -39.64
CA ALA A 365 -1.99 -41.71 -39.52
C ALA A 365 -1.49 -42.13 -40.91
N ASP A 366 -0.26 -41.74 -41.27
CA ASP A 366 0.56 -42.53 -42.17
C ASP A 366 1.78 -42.96 -41.37
N GLY A 367 1.73 -44.22 -40.93
CA GLY A 367 2.75 -44.82 -40.08
C GLY A 367 4.04 -45.00 -40.84
N THR A 368 5.15 -44.54 -40.25
CA THR A 368 6.47 -45.17 -40.35
C THR A 368 7.26 -44.76 -39.13
N GLY A 369 7.61 -45.76 -38.31
CA GLY A 369 8.14 -45.57 -36.96
C GLY A 369 9.51 -44.90 -36.93
N SER A 370 9.61 -43.84 -36.13
CA SER A 370 10.88 -43.34 -35.60
C SER A 370 10.67 -42.92 -34.16
N THR A 371 11.13 -43.75 -33.22
CA THR A 371 11.05 -43.55 -31.76
C THR A 371 12.22 -42.69 -31.26
N GLY A 372 12.49 -41.58 -31.95
CA GLY A 372 13.42 -40.57 -31.46
C GLY A 372 12.80 -39.85 -30.27
N SER A 373 13.29 -40.11 -29.06
CA SER A 373 12.97 -39.35 -27.85
C SER A 373 13.49 -37.92 -28.00
N THR A 374 12.73 -37.07 -28.68
CA THR A 374 12.91 -35.64 -28.65
C THR A 374 12.33 -35.15 -27.33
N THR A 375 13.20 -34.88 -26.37
CA THR A 375 12.89 -34.00 -25.24
C THR A 375 12.65 -32.61 -25.82
N GLY A 376 11.47 -32.41 -26.39
CA GLY A 376 11.03 -31.13 -26.92
C GLY A 376 11.07 -30.12 -25.78
N THR A 377 12.04 -29.22 -25.81
CA THR A 377 12.06 -28.06 -24.94
C THR A 377 10.80 -27.28 -25.25
N ALA A 378 9.85 -27.25 -24.30
CA ALA A 378 8.61 -26.51 -24.45
C ALA A 378 8.95 -25.04 -24.70
N SER A 379 8.84 -24.59 -25.95
CA SER A 379 9.02 -23.19 -26.32
C SER A 379 7.68 -22.47 -26.19
N MET A 380 7.73 -21.16 -25.94
CA MET A 380 6.53 -20.34 -25.92
C MET A 380 5.89 -20.31 -27.31
N ASN A 381 4.59 -20.55 -27.38
CA ASN A 381 3.82 -20.56 -28.61
C ASN A 381 3.62 -19.13 -29.13
N VAL A 382 4.53 -18.68 -30.01
CA VAL A 382 4.51 -17.34 -30.62
C VAL A 382 3.17 -17.03 -31.31
N PRO A 383 2.57 -17.93 -32.12
CA PRO A 383 1.23 -17.73 -32.66
C PRO A 383 0.15 -17.45 -31.62
N ALA A 384 0.15 -18.15 -30.48
CA ALA A 384 -0.83 -17.89 -29.41
C ALA A 384 -0.64 -16.51 -28.77
N LEU A 385 0.62 -16.09 -28.57
CA LEU A 385 0.94 -14.77 -28.05
C LEU A 385 0.53 -13.65 -29.00
N LEU A 386 0.75 -13.83 -30.31
CA LEU A 386 0.27 -12.92 -31.35
C LEU A 386 -1.27 -12.84 -31.36
N GLY A 387 -1.95 -13.97 -31.23
CA GLY A 387 -3.41 -14.01 -31.13
C GLY A 387 -3.95 -13.28 -29.89
N LEU A 388 -3.26 -13.38 -28.75
CA LEU A 388 -3.59 -12.63 -27.54
C LEU A 388 -3.37 -11.11 -27.72
N LEU A 389 -2.29 -10.71 -28.38
CA LEU A 389 -2.05 -9.29 -28.71
C LEU A 389 -3.14 -8.73 -29.62
N ASP A 390 -3.51 -9.45 -30.67
CA ASP A 390 -4.57 -9.00 -31.59
C ASP A 390 -5.94 -8.94 -30.91
N TRP A 391 -6.24 -9.92 -30.06
CA TRP A 391 -7.44 -9.89 -29.22
C TRP A 391 -7.45 -8.66 -28.30
N SER A 392 -6.36 -8.40 -27.56
CA SER A 392 -6.28 -7.26 -26.65
C SER A 392 -6.35 -5.91 -27.39
N ALA A 393 -5.78 -5.82 -28.59
CA ALA A 393 -5.88 -4.62 -29.43
C ALA A 393 -7.31 -4.40 -29.94
N SER A 394 -8.00 -5.47 -30.36
CA SER A 394 -9.44 -5.41 -30.73
C SER A 394 -10.30 -4.98 -29.55
N LEU A 395 -9.99 -5.47 -28.35
CA LEU A 395 -10.67 -5.09 -27.11
C LEU A 395 -10.44 -3.61 -26.77
N VAL A 396 -9.21 -3.11 -26.89
CA VAL A 396 -8.87 -1.68 -26.73
C VAL A 396 -9.56 -0.82 -27.79
N ALA A 397 -9.62 -1.25 -29.05
CA ALA A 397 -10.32 -0.50 -30.09
C ALA A 397 -11.84 -0.42 -29.86
N ARG A 398 -12.43 -1.44 -29.21
CA ARG A 398 -13.87 -1.47 -28.88
C ARG A 398 -14.22 -0.64 -27.65
N MET A 399 -13.39 -0.68 -26.61
CA MET A 399 -13.73 -0.10 -25.28
C MET A 399 -12.79 1.01 -24.80
N GLY A 400 -11.63 1.19 -25.44
CA GLY A 400 -10.62 2.17 -25.06
C GLY A 400 -10.86 3.55 -25.64
N ALA A 401 -10.08 4.53 -25.18
CA ALA A 401 -10.15 5.88 -25.72
C ALA A 401 -9.49 5.97 -27.12
N PRO A 402 -10.15 6.60 -28.12
CA PRO A 402 -9.67 6.63 -29.51
C PRO A 402 -8.31 7.33 -29.70
N ALA A 403 -7.93 8.20 -28.76
CA ALA A 403 -6.63 8.86 -28.76
C ALA A 403 -5.43 7.88 -28.62
N ARG A 404 -5.67 6.64 -28.15
CA ARG A 404 -4.62 5.64 -27.89
C ARG A 404 -4.47 4.61 -29.01
N ASP A 405 -5.42 4.52 -29.93
CA ASP A 405 -5.46 3.48 -30.96
C ASP A 405 -4.25 3.53 -31.90
N ALA A 406 -3.83 4.72 -32.30
CA ALA A 406 -2.69 4.90 -33.19
C ALA A 406 -1.37 4.44 -32.53
N ALA A 407 -1.17 4.81 -31.26
CA ALA A 407 0.02 4.40 -30.50
C ALA A 407 -0.01 2.88 -30.21
N ALA A 408 -1.16 2.32 -29.85
CA ALA A 408 -1.35 0.88 -29.63
C ALA A 408 -1.12 0.06 -30.91
N ALA A 409 -1.60 0.54 -32.04
CA ALA A 409 -1.38 -0.09 -33.34
C ALA A 409 0.10 -0.06 -33.74
N ALA A 410 0.79 1.08 -33.56
CA ALA A 410 2.22 1.20 -33.83
C ALA A 410 3.06 0.29 -32.92
N ALA A 411 2.76 0.28 -31.62
CA ALA A 411 3.38 -0.60 -30.63
C ALA A 411 3.30 -2.07 -31.01
N ARG A 412 2.08 -2.49 -31.37
CA ARG A 412 1.80 -3.86 -31.77
C ARG A 412 2.55 -4.21 -33.05
N ALA A 413 2.51 -3.35 -34.07
CA ALA A 413 3.21 -3.58 -35.33
C ALA A 413 4.73 -3.77 -35.11
N ALA A 414 5.33 -2.97 -34.21
CA ALA A 414 6.73 -3.12 -33.86
C ALA A 414 7.04 -4.46 -33.17
N VAL A 415 6.20 -4.89 -32.22
CA VAL A 415 6.35 -6.19 -31.55
C VAL A 415 6.11 -7.35 -32.51
N GLN A 416 5.14 -7.25 -33.40
CA GLN A 416 4.84 -8.26 -34.44
C GLN A 416 6.00 -8.42 -35.42
N ALA A 417 6.61 -7.31 -35.87
CA ALA A 417 7.80 -7.35 -36.72
C ALA A 417 8.97 -8.04 -36.00
N GLN A 418 9.19 -7.74 -34.72
CA GLN A 418 10.25 -8.37 -33.92
C GLN A 418 10.02 -9.87 -33.67
N LEU A 419 8.77 -10.30 -33.55
CA LEU A 419 8.40 -11.73 -33.45
C LEU A 419 8.46 -12.45 -34.80
N ALA A 420 8.44 -11.72 -35.93
CA ALA A 420 8.53 -12.29 -37.26
C ALA A 420 9.98 -12.46 -37.76
N ASP A 421 10.90 -11.63 -37.28
CA ASP A 421 12.33 -11.60 -37.67
C ASP A 421 13.19 -12.74 -37.06
N ASP A 422 12.57 -13.83 -36.60
CA ASP A 422 13.15 -14.80 -35.65
C ASP A 422 14.46 -15.49 -36.09
N GLY A 423 15.58 -14.96 -35.59
CA GLY A 423 16.68 -15.76 -35.08
C GLY A 423 16.39 -16.27 -33.66
N THR A 424 16.83 -17.49 -33.32
CA THR A 424 16.48 -18.23 -32.09
C THR A 424 16.71 -17.50 -30.76
N GLY A 425 17.53 -16.44 -30.72
CA GLY A 425 17.78 -15.62 -29.52
C GLY A 425 16.88 -14.37 -29.38
N GLY A 426 16.21 -13.91 -30.45
CA GLY A 426 15.36 -12.72 -30.44
C GLY A 426 13.96 -12.96 -29.84
N THR A 427 13.50 -14.22 -29.90
CA THR A 427 12.17 -14.67 -29.48
C THR A 427 11.85 -14.33 -28.03
N ALA A 428 12.78 -14.53 -27.09
CA ALA A 428 12.54 -14.30 -25.67
C ALA A 428 12.34 -12.81 -25.33
N ALA A 429 13.13 -11.92 -25.93
CA ALA A 429 13.01 -10.48 -25.75
C ALA A 429 11.72 -9.95 -26.40
N ALA A 430 11.43 -10.40 -27.63
CA ALA A 430 10.21 -10.04 -28.35
C ALA A 430 8.94 -10.54 -27.60
N ALA A 431 8.96 -11.77 -27.09
CA ALA A 431 7.88 -12.34 -26.29
C ALA A 431 7.68 -11.60 -24.95
N THR A 432 8.76 -11.19 -24.29
CA THR A 432 8.67 -10.38 -23.07
C THR A 432 8.07 -9.01 -23.35
N ARG A 433 8.48 -8.35 -24.45
CA ARG A 433 7.88 -7.08 -24.89
C ARG A 433 6.40 -7.23 -25.22
N ALA A 434 6.00 -8.30 -25.90
CA ALA A 434 4.60 -8.63 -26.15
C ALA A 434 3.78 -8.77 -24.85
N LEU A 435 4.27 -9.54 -23.88
CA LEU A 435 3.61 -9.71 -22.58
C LEU A 435 3.51 -8.40 -21.79
N ARG A 436 4.55 -7.57 -21.84
CA ARG A 436 4.55 -6.24 -21.22
C ARG A 436 3.53 -5.33 -21.89
N LEU A 437 3.51 -5.27 -23.22
CA LEU A 437 2.54 -4.48 -23.99
C LEU A 437 1.11 -4.90 -23.64
N LEU A 438 0.84 -6.21 -23.60
CA LEU A 438 -0.48 -6.75 -23.25
C LEU A 438 -0.88 -6.38 -21.81
N SER A 439 0.04 -6.46 -20.85
CA SER A 439 -0.21 -6.02 -19.47
C SER A 439 -0.57 -4.53 -19.39
N VAL A 440 0.13 -3.67 -20.15
CA VAL A 440 -0.15 -2.23 -20.15
C VAL A 440 -1.48 -1.94 -20.85
N GLN A 441 -1.78 -2.58 -21.99
CA GLN A 441 -3.06 -2.43 -22.69
C GLN A 441 -4.25 -2.79 -21.79
N LEU A 442 -4.19 -3.91 -21.06
CA LEU A 442 -5.24 -4.30 -20.14
C LEU A 442 -5.40 -3.32 -18.96
N LYS A 443 -4.30 -2.77 -18.44
CA LYS A 443 -4.35 -1.73 -17.39
C LYS A 443 -4.95 -0.42 -17.89
N LEU A 444 -4.58 0.01 -19.10
CA LEU A 444 -5.13 1.22 -19.73
C LEU A 444 -6.62 1.05 -20.03
N LEU A 445 -7.00 -0.12 -20.55
CA LEU A 445 -8.40 -0.47 -20.79
C LEU A 445 -9.23 -0.44 -19.51
N ARG A 446 -8.67 -0.93 -18.40
CA ARG A 446 -9.30 -0.82 -17.08
C ARG A 446 -9.55 0.63 -16.70
N LEU A 447 -8.55 1.51 -16.87
CA LEU A 447 -8.72 2.94 -16.59
C LEU A 447 -9.74 3.60 -17.52
N ASP A 448 -9.77 3.20 -18.79
CA ASP A 448 -10.74 3.72 -19.77
C ASP A 448 -12.16 3.25 -19.44
N ALA A 449 -12.34 2.00 -19.01
CA ALA A 449 -13.63 1.49 -18.54
C ALA A 449 -14.13 2.27 -17.31
N VAL A 450 -13.25 2.54 -16.33
CA VAL A 450 -13.57 3.41 -15.18
C VAL A 450 -13.93 4.83 -15.64
N ALA A 451 -13.16 5.40 -16.57
CA ALA A 451 -13.39 6.76 -17.05
C ALA A 451 -14.69 6.87 -17.87
N GLU A 452 -15.03 5.84 -18.65
CA GLU A 452 -16.27 5.77 -19.40
C GLU A 452 -17.47 5.59 -18.47
N GLU A 453 -17.36 4.74 -17.46
CA GLU A 453 -18.36 4.61 -16.40
C GLU A 453 -18.59 5.97 -15.70
N ALA A 454 -17.52 6.72 -15.42
CA ALA A 454 -17.60 8.09 -14.90
C ALA A 454 -18.33 9.05 -15.86
N ARG A 455 -18.04 9.00 -17.16
CA ARG A 455 -18.69 9.84 -18.18
C ARG A 455 -20.18 9.49 -18.34
N GLN A 456 -20.53 8.21 -18.37
CA GLN A 456 -21.91 7.74 -18.45
C GLN A 456 -22.71 8.18 -17.24
N ALA A 457 -22.11 8.15 -16.06
CA ALA A 457 -22.74 8.61 -14.83
C ALA A 457 -22.90 10.15 -14.78
N GLN A 458 -22.07 10.91 -15.50
CA GLN A 458 -22.20 12.37 -15.68
C GLN A 458 -23.19 12.77 -16.79
N ALA A 459 -23.48 11.89 -17.75
CA ALA A 459 -24.33 12.19 -18.93
C ALA A 459 -25.85 12.07 -18.67
N LEU A 460 -26.28 11.78 -17.44
CA LEU A 460 -27.71 11.73 -17.11
C LEU A 460 -28.34 13.14 -17.16
N PRO A 461 -29.48 13.31 -17.85
CA PRO A 461 -30.05 14.63 -18.08
C PRO A 461 -30.43 15.30 -16.74
N ALA A 462 -29.92 16.52 -16.54
CA ALA A 462 -30.23 17.38 -15.40
C ALA A 462 -31.75 17.50 -15.25
N LEU A 463 -32.33 16.75 -14.30
CA LEU A 463 -33.72 16.91 -13.90
C LEU A 463 -33.83 18.26 -13.21
N ARG A 464 -34.36 19.23 -13.97
CA ARG A 464 -34.66 20.60 -13.56
C ARG A 464 -35.70 20.58 -12.43
N ALA A 465 -35.25 20.40 -11.19
CA ALA A 465 -36.08 20.46 -10.01
C ALA A 465 -36.38 21.93 -9.68
N GLY A 466 -37.46 22.45 -10.25
CA GLY A 466 -38.11 23.66 -9.75
C GLY A 466 -38.83 23.35 -8.44
N LEU A 467 -38.23 23.67 -7.30
CA LEU A 467 -38.91 23.65 -6.00
C LEU A 467 -38.83 25.04 -5.37
N ARG A 468 -40.00 25.70 -5.34
CA ARG A 468 -40.27 26.98 -4.70
C ARG A 468 -40.14 26.81 -3.18
N SER A 469 -39.37 27.66 -2.53
CA SER A 469 -39.32 27.74 -1.06
C SER A 469 -40.61 28.39 -0.53
N ALA A 470 -41.26 27.74 0.43
CA ALA A 470 -42.27 28.37 1.29
C ALA A 470 -41.61 28.77 2.62
N PRO A 471 -41.89 29.96 3.18
CA PRO A 471 -41.41 30.37 4.49
C PRO A 471 -42.47 30.09 5.57
N GLY A 472 -42.00 29.76 6.79
CA GLY A 472 -42.79 29.95 8.01
C GLY A 472 -42.93 28.69 8.87
N GLY A 473 -42.28 28.70 10.02
CA GLY A 473 -42.46 27.67 11.04
C GLY A 473 -41.45 27.76 12.19
N ASP A 474 -41.55 28.83 12.98
CA ASP A 474 -40.83 28.98 14.26
C ASP A 474 -41.35 27.95 15.28
N ALA A 475 -40.55 26.92 15.54
CA ALA A 475 -40.64 26.11 16.76
C ALA A 475 -39.26 25.55 17.08
N SER A 476 -38.65 26.03 18.17
CA SER A 476 -37.33 25.62 18.63
C SER A 476 -37.34 24.17 19.17
N PRO A 477 -36.59 23.21 18.57
CA PRO A 477 -36.59 21.80 18.97
C PRO A 477 -35.15 21.28 19.20
N GLY A 478 -34.40 21.89 20.12
CA GLY A 478 -32.95 21.65 20.24
C GLY A 478 -32.51 20.27 20.75
N GLY A 479 -33.39 19.51 21.43
CA GLY A 479 -32.99 18.25 22.10
C GLY A 479 -33.44 16.94 21.43
N ALA A 480 -34.61 16.94 20.77
CA ALA A 480 -35.18 15.72 20.18
C ALA A 480 -34.71 15.47 18.74
N VAL A 481 -34.39 16.53 17.99
CA VAL A 481 -34.02 16.46 16.58
C VAL A 481 -32.66 15.78 16.38
N GLY A 482 -31.71 16.03 17.29
CA GLY A 482 -30.39 15.38 17.25
C GLY A 482 -30.46 13.85 17.45
N ARG A 483 -31.44 13.35 18.20
CA ARG A 483 -31.61 11.91 18.45
C ARG A 483 -32.39 11.20 17.33
N GLN A 484 -33.30 11.88 16.65
CA GLN A 484 -34.10 11.33 15.55
C GLN A 484 -33.33 11.29 14.21
N LEU A 485 -32.42 12.23 13.95
CA LEU A 485 -31.60 12.21 12.72
C LEU A 485 -30.58 11.06 12.68
N LEU A 486 -30.21 10.53 13.85
CA LEU A 486 -29.30 9.39 14.00
C LEU A 486 -29.90 8.05 13.52
N THR A 487 -31.22 7.98 13.29
CA THR A 487 -31.92 6.70 13.10
C THR A 487 -32.53 6.52 11.72
N ALA A 488 -32.50 7.54 10.85
CA ALA A 488 -33.03 7.39 9.50
C ALA A 488 -32.06 6.57 8.63
N PRO A 489 -32.56 5.63 7.82
CA PRO A 489 -31.79 5.02 6.76
C PRO A 489 -31.24 6.10 5.82
N VAL A 490 -29.97 5.97 5.45
CA VAL A 490 -29.25 6.89 4.59
C VAL A 490 -28.77 6.12 3.37
N ALA A 491 -29.11 6.62 2.18
CA ALA A 491 -28.57 6.07 0.95
C ALA A 491 -27.04 6.18 0.99
N ALA A 492 -26.35 5.06 0.77
CA ALA A 492 -24.88 5.05 0.72
C ALA A 492 -24.35 6.10 -0.26
N ALA A 493 -25.09 6.29 -1.37
CA ALA A 493 -24.77 7.25 -2.42
C ALA A 493 -24.86 8.73 -2.01
N SER A 494 -25.55 9.05 -0.92
CA SER A 494 -25.70 10.43 -0.46
C SER A 494 -24.44 10.93 0.24
N TRP A 495 -24.26 12.25 0.33
CA TRP A 495 -23.17 12.86 1.11
C TRP A 495 -23.15 12.38 2.57
N ARG A 496 -24.33 12.13 3.18
CA ARG A 496 -24.44 11.55 4.53
C ARG A 496 -23.87 10.14 4.57
N GLY A 497 -24.17 9.34 3.54
CA GLY A 497 -23.63 7.98 3.37
C GLY A 497 -22.12 8.01 3.25
N LEU A 498 -21.57 8.93 2.45
CA LEU A 498 -20.14 9.15 2.29
C LEU A 498 -19.45 9.55 3.59
N VAL A 499 -20.03 10.46 4.37
CA VAL A 499 -19.50 10.85 5.70
C VAL A 499 -19.45 9.63 6.63
N ARG A 500 -20.54 8.86 6.72
CA ARG A 500 -20.61 7.67 7.57
C ARG A 500 -19.62 6.58 7.13
N LEU A 501 -19.46 6.39 5.82
CA LEU A 501 -18.46 5.48 5.24
C LEU A 501 -17.04 5.93 5.58
N GLY A 502 -16.73 7.21 5.39
CA GLY A 502 -15.44 7.81 5.71
C GLY A 502 -15.07 7.67 7.18
N LEU A 503 -16.04 7.84 8.09
CA LEU A 503 -15.82 7.64 9.54
C LEU A 503 -15.43 6.20 9.87
N VAL A 504 -16.10 5.20 9.29
CA VAL A 504 -15.71 3.80 9.49
C VAL A 504 -14.32 3.54 8.93
N GLN A 505 -13.99 4.08 7.76
CA GLN A 505 -12.66 3.92 7.15
C GLN A 505 -11.55 4.57 7.97
N LEU A 506 -11.79 5.76 8.53
CA LEU A 506 -10.84 6.44 9.43
C LEU A 506 -10.56 5.59 10.68
N VAL A 507 -11.60 4.99 11.26
CA VAL A 507 -11.52 4.16 12.46
C VAL A 507 -10.92 2.77 12.16
N SER A 508 -11.17 2.20 10.98
CA SER A 508 -10.59 0.93 10.56
C SER A 508 -9.20 1.04 9.94
N GLY A 509 -8.74 2.25 9.65
CA GLY A 509 -7.46 2.52 8.99
C GLY A 509 -6.24 2.17 9.85
N GLU A 510 -5.13 1.85 9.17
CA GLU A 510 -3.86 1.43 9.80
C GLU A 510 -3.05 2.60 10.42
N GLY A 511 -3.49 3.85 10.22
CA GLY A 511 -2.84 5.04 10.77
C GLY A 511 -3.59 5.60 11.97
N ALA A 512 -2.86 6.00 13.02
CA ALA A 512 -3.48 6.70 14.16
C ALA A 512 -4.19 7.96 13.66
N VAL A 513 -5.48 8.08 13.93
CA VAL A 513 -6.33 9.21 13.51
C VAL A 513 -5.73 10.55 13.94
N ALA A 514 -5.03 10.58 15.09
CA ALA A 514 -4.32 11.75 15.60
C ALA A 514 -3.20 12.27 14.70
N ARG A 515 -2.72 11.48 13.73
CA ARG A 515 -1.63 11.84 12.80
C ARG A 515 -2.10 12.12 11.38
N LEU A 516 -3.38 11.86 11.09
CA LEU A 516 -3.94 12.12 9.77
C LEU A 516 -4.30 13.61 9.67
N PRO A 517 -4.09 14.25 8.51
CA PRO A 517 -4.61 15.59 8.25
C PRO A 517 -6.14 15.48 8.15
N LEU A 518 -6.80 15.59 9.31
CA LEU A 518 -8.25 15.59 9.37
C LEU A 518 -8.77 16.92 8.83
N PRO A 519 -9.89 16.91 8.08
CA PRO A 519 -10.62 18.13 7.75
C PRO A 519 -10.88 18.94 9.01
N GLU A 520 -10.87 20.27 8.90
CA GLU A 520 -11.10 21.18 10.03
C GLU A 520 -12.40 20.86 10.77
N THR A 521 -13.39 20.35 10.04
CA THR A 521 -14.69 19.91 10.53
C THR A 521 -14.61 18.74 11.51
N LEU A 522 -13.64 17.83 11.36
CA LEU A 522 -13.43 16.66 12.23
C LEU A 522 -12.41 16.91 13.34
N ARG A 523 -11.68 18.04 13.31
CA ARG A 523 -10.64 18.33 14.31
C ARG A 523 -11.20 18.37 15.73
N LEU A 524 -12.41 18.88 15.92
CA LEU A 524 -13.08 18.93 17.23
C LEU A 524 -13.46 17.54 17.77
N ASP A 525 -13.70 16.57 16.88
CA ASP A 525 -14.04 15.19 17.23
C ASP A 525 -12.83 14.25 17.29
N THR A 526 -11.60 14.75 17.08
CA THR A 526 -10.35 13.98 17.19
C THR A 526 -10.28 13.05 18.40
N PRO A 527 -10.56 13.50 19.66
CA PRO A 527 -10.49 12.60 20.82
C PRO A 527 -11.52 11.47 20.76
N ARG A 528 -12.73 11.72 20.21
CA ARG A 528 -13.78 10.71 20.06
C ARG A 528 -13.44 9.72 18.96
N LEU A 529 -12.90 10.19 17.83
CA LEU A 529 -12.44 9.33 16.75
C LEU A 529 -11.25 8.47 17.18
N HIS A 530 -10.31 9.03 17.95
CA HIS A 530 -9.20 8.28 18.52
C HIS A 530 -9.70 7.19 19.49
N ALA A 531 -10.67 7.50 20.34
CA ALA A 531 -11.30 6.51 21.23
C ALA A 531 -12.03 5.41 20.43
N ALA A 532 -12.77 5.78 19.39
CA ALA A 532 -13.45 4.83 18.51
C ALA A 532 -12.46 3.94 17.74
N GLN A 533 -11.34 4.50 17.27
CA GLN A 533 -10.24 3.73 16.67
C GLN A 533 -9.61 2.76 17.66
N ALA A 534 -9.33 3.20 18.90
CA ALA A 534 -8.81 2.32 19.94
C ALA A 534 -9.78 1.16 20.23
N GLU A 535 -11.08 1.43 20.32
CA GLU A 535 -12.09 0.40 20.51
C GLU A 535 -12.19 -0.53 19.29
N PHE A 536 -12.10 -0.03 18.05
CA PHE A 536 -12.06 -0.87 16.85
C PHE A 536 -10.88 -1.84 16.87
N GLN A 537 -9.68 -1.35 17.19
CA GLN A 537 -8.48 -2.19 17.30
C GLN A 537 -8.62 -3.21 18.44
N ARG A 538 -9.21 -2.83 19.57
CA ARG A 538 -9.54 -3.75 20.66
C ARG A 538 -10.51 -4.84 20.21
N LEU A 539 -11.54 -4.51 19.42
CA LEU A 539 -12.49 -5.48 18.87
C LEU A 539 -11.83 -6.46 17.89
N LEU A 540 -10.90 -5.99 17.05
CA LEU A 540 -10.11 -6.85 16.18
C LEU A 540 -9.34 -7.89 17.00
N VAL A 541 -8.60 -7.44 18.03
CA VAL A 541 -7.82 -8.35 18.88
C VAL A 541 -8.72 -9.31 19.65
N LEU A 542 -9.84 -8.83 20.19
CA LEU A 542 -10.80 -9.65 20.93
C LEU A 542 -11.42 -10.74 20.03
N ALA A 543 -11.85 -10.37 18.82
CA ALA A 543 -12.43 -11.31 17.87
C ALA A 543 -11.39 -12.36 17.44
N ALA A 544 -10.16 -11.95 17.13
CA ALA A 544 -9.06 -12.87 16.84
C ALA A 544 -8.80 -13.86 17.98
N CYS A 545 -8.75 -13.39 19.23
CA CYS A 545 -8.53 -14.24 20.39
C CYS A 545 -9.69 -15.23 20.59
N LEU A 546 -10.94 -14.80 20.45
CA LEU A 546 -12.11 -15.68 20.56
C LEU A 546 -12.12 -16.76 19.47
N MET A 547 -11.73 -16.41 18.24
CA MET A 547 -11.55 -17.39 17.16
C MET A 547 -10.48 -18.44 17.53
N LEU A 548 -9.34 -18.02 18.05
CA LEU A 548 -8.26 -18.93 18.47
C LEU A 548 -8.67 -19.81 19.66
N VAL A 549 -9.39 -19.27 20.64
CA VAL A 549 -9.93 -20.05 21.76
C VAL A 549 -10.87 -21.15 21.24
N ARG A 550 -11.76 -20.81 20.30
CA ARG A 550 -12.68 -21.78 19.66
C ARG A 550 -11.93 -22.87 18.92
N GLN A 551 -10.92 -22.50 18.13
CA GLN A 551 -10.10 -23.44 17.38
C GLN A 551 -9.30 -24.36 18.32
N GLY A 552 -8.70 -23.80 19.37
CA GLY A 552 -7.97 -24.56 20.39
C GLY A 552 -8.87 -25.51 21.18
N ALA A 553 -10.06 -25.06 21.59
CA ALA A 553 -11.06 -25.90 22.26
C ALA A 553 -11.53 -27.06 21.37
N ALA A 554 -11.80 -26.78 20.09
CA ALA A 554 -12.16 -27.81 19.12
C ALA A 554 -11.02 -28.81 18.90
N ALA A 555 -9.78 -28.36 18.80
CA ALA A 555 -8.60 -29.22 18.69
C ALA A 555 -8.40 -30.10 19.94
N ALA A 556 -8.82 -29.62 21.11
CA ALA A 556 -8.82 -30.35 22.37
C ALA A 556 -10.05 -31.27 22.56
N GLY A 557 -10.96 -31.35 21.57
CA GLY A 557 -12.18 -32.14 21.67
C GLY A 557 -13.20 -31.59 22.67
N LYS A 558 -13.10 -30.31 23.05
CA LYS A 558 -13.99 -29.66 24.01
C LYS A 558 -15.07 -28.87 23.29
N ALA A 559 -16.32 -29.07 23.69
CA ALA A 559 -17.43 -28.28 23.18
C ALA A 559 -17.33 -26.84 23.68
N PHE A 560 -17.26 -25.88 22.75
CA PHE A 560 -17.21 -24.44 23.04
C PHE A 560 -18.56 -23.79 22.76
N GLY A 561 -19.41 -23.74 23.79
CA GLY A 561 -20.77 -23.20 23.72
C GLY A 561 -20.86 -21.68 23.96
N VAL A 562 -22.08 -21.14 23.84
CA VAL A 562 -22.38 -19.69 23.99
C VAL A 562 -21.98 -19.16 25.38
N SER A 563 -22.21 -19.92 26.45
CA SER A 563 -21.85 -19.52 27.81
C SER A 563 -20.34 -19.43 28.02
N GLN A 564 -19.57 -20.35 27.41
CA GLN A 564 -18.11 -20.34 27.43
C GLN A 564 -17.56 -19.18 26.60
N ALA A 565 -18.14 -18.91 25.42
CA ALA A 565 -17.80 -17.76 24.61
C ALA A 565 -18.01 -16.44 25.37
N ALA A 566 -19.15 -16.28 26.05
CA ALA A 566 -19.43 -15.11 26.87
C ALA A 566 -18.44 -14.96 28.05
N ALA A 567 -18.09 -16.05 28.73
CA ALA A 567 -17.11 -16.03 29.81
C ALA A 567 -15.69 -15.70 29.30
N ALA A 568 -15.27 -16.31 28.19
CA ALA A 568 -14.01 -16.01 27.53
C ALA A 568 -13.95 -14.55 27.09
N LYS A 569 -15.02 -14.04 26.48
CA LYS A 569 -15.13 -12.64 26.05
C LYS A 569 -14.97 -11.66 27.20
N ARG A 570 -15.64 -11.89 28.34
CA ARG A 570 -15.50 -11.03 29.53
C ARG A 570 -14.05 -10.99 30.04
N ARG A 571 -13.39 -12.15 30.09
CA ARG A 571 -12.02 -12.26 30.60
C ARG A 571 -10.99 -11.63 29.67
N LEU A 572 -11.05 -11.96 28.39
CA LEU A 572 -10.20 -11.34 27.37
C LEU A 572 -10.46 -9.84 27.27
N GLY A 573 -11.73 -9.41 27.34
CA GLY A 573 -12.11 -8.00 27.32
C GLY A 573 -11.58 -7.22 28.52
N ALA A 574 -11.50 -7.84 29.71
CA ALA A 574 -10.89 -7.25 30.89
C ALA A 574 -9.36 -7.13 30.76
N LEU A 575 -8.69 -8.16 30.24
CA LEU A 575 -7.25 -8.10 29.97
C LEU A 575 -6.91 -7.04 28.91
N LEU A 576 -7.69 -6.95 27.83
CA LEU A 576 -7.48 -5.96 26.78
C LEU A 576 -7.81 -4.52 27.22
N ALA A 577 -8.53 -4.35 28.34
CA ALA A 577 -8.78 -3.03 28.92
C ALA A 577 -7.61 -2.53 29.78
N ASP A 578 -6.68 -3.41 30.17
CA ASP A 578 -5.49 -3.04 30.93
C ASP A 578 -4.40 -2.50 29.97
N PRO A 579 -3.99 -1.23 30.08
CA PRO A 579 -2.93 -0.66 29.24
C PRO A 579 -1.55 -1.29 29.49
N ALA A 580 -1.35 -1.98 30.63
CA ALA A 580 -0.11 -2.69 30.94
C ALA A 580 -0.04 -4.11 30.35
N MET A 581 -1.13 -4.57 29.71
CA MET A 581 -1.23 -5.91 29.16
C MET A 581 -0.17 -6.17 28.08
N ARG A 582 0.51 -7.31 28.18
CA ARG A 582 1.48 -7.76 27.19
C ARG A 582 0.93 -8.94 26.39
N LEU A 583 1.42 -9.06 25.16
CA LEU A 583 1.04 -10.15 24.26
C LEU A 583 1.22 -11.57 24.86
N PRO A 584 2.26 -11.89 25.67
CA PRO A 584 2.37 -13.18 26.32
C PRO A 584 1.25 -13.47 27.33
N ASP A 585 0.78 -12.45 28.07
CA ASP A 585 -0.31 -12.61 29.05
C ASP A 585 -1.63 -12.94 28.34
N LEU A 586 -1.87 -12.27 27.20
CA LEU A 586 -3.00 -12.56 26.33
C LEU A 586 -2.92 -13.96 25.73
N ALA A 587 -1.74 -14.39 25.28
CA ALA A 587 -1.52 -15.73 24.73
C ALA A 587 -1.70 -16.83 25.78
N ALA A 588 -1.22 -16.61 27.01
CA ALA A 588 -1.44 -17.51 28.14
C ALA A 588 -2.93 -17.65 28.45
N GLU A 589 -3.66 -16.54 28.47
CA GLU A 589 -5.10 -16.56 28.69
C GLU A 589 -5.85 -17.29 27.57
N VAL A 590 -5.50 -17.05 26.30
CA VAL A 590 -6.08 -17.76 25.15
C VAL A 590 -5.82 -19.27 25.24
N ALA A 591 -4.60 -19.69 25.58
CA ALA A 591 -4.24 -21.10 25.74
C ALA A 591 -5.03 -21.77 26.89
N ARG A 592 -5.21 -21.05 28.00
CA ARG A 592 -5.98 -21.50 29.17
C ARG A 592 -7.47 -21.63 28.85
N LEU A 593 -8.04 -20.66 28.14
CA LEU A 593 -9.45 -20.67 27.72
C LEU A 593 -9.75 -21.73 26.66
N ALA A 594 -8.77 -22.09 25.81
CA ALA A 594 -8.87 -23.22 24.89
C ALA A 594 -8.94 -24.58 25.60
N GLY A 595 -8.87 -24.61 26.94
CA GLY A 595 -9.07 -25.81 27.75
C GLY A 595 -7.83 -26.69 27.89
N GLY A 596 -6.64 -26.18 27.60
CA GLY A 596 -5.39 -26.84 27.96
C GLY A 596 -4.92 -26.42 29.36
N GLU A 597 -4.20 -27.32 30.05
CA GLU A 597 -3.17 -26.86 30.99
C GLU A 597 -2.26 -25.89 30.25
N ALA A 598 -2.07 -24.69 30.82
CA ALA A 598 -1.24 -23.63 30.26
C ALA A 598 0.23 -24.03 30.42
N GLY A 599 0.71 -24.86 29.49
CA GLY A 599 2.13 -25.17 29.36
C GLY A 599 2.80 -24.17 28.43
N ALA A 600 4.06 -23.83 28.70
CA ALA A 600 4.84 -22.85 27.93
C ALA A 600 4.84 -23.11 26.40
N ALA A 601 4.74 -24.37 25.97
CA ALA A 601 4.63 -24.71 24.54
C ALA A 601 3.31 -24.23 23.91
N ARG A 602 2.19 -24.38 24.61
CA ARG A 602 0.88 -23.91 24.13
C ARG A 602 0.77 -22.40 24.16
N GLU A 603 1.33 -21.76 25.18
CA GLU A 603 1.36 -20.29 25.26
C GLU A 603 2.16 -19.70 24.09
N ARG A 604 3.33 -20.26 23.76
CA ARG A 604 4.09 -19.86 22.58
C ARG A 604 3.32 -20.09 21.28
N ALA A 605 2.68 -21.24 21.12
CA ALA A 605 1.87 -21.53 19.94
C ALA A 605 0.68 -20.55 19.80
N ALA A 606 0.03 -20.19 20.92
CA ALA A 606 -1.02 -19.19 20.95
C ALA A 606 -0.47 -17.81 20.58
N GLN A 607 0.69 -17.42 21.14
CA GLN A 607 1.36 -16.15 20.84
C GLN A 607 1.73 -16.03 19.36
N GLU A 608 2.29 -17.09 18.76
CA GLU A 608 2.61 -17.16 17.34
C GLU A 608 1.34 -17.06 16.49
N SER A 609 0.27 -17.73 16.90
CA SER A 609 -1.03 -17.70 16.21
C SER A 609 -1.67 -16.31 16.26
N ILE A 610 -1.65 -15.64 17.41
CA ILE A 610 -2.11 -14.25 17.56
C ILE A 610 -1.26 -13.33 16.67
N SER A 611 0.07 -13.45 16.73
CA SER A 611 0.99 -12.62 15.92
C SER A 611 0.79 -12.82 14.43
N ARG A 612 0.54 -14.06 13.98
CA ARG A 612 0.26 -14.39 12.58
C ARG A 612 -1.10 -13.86 12.14
N LEU A 613 -2.13 -14.02 12.96
CA LEU A 613 -3.49 -13.58 12.64
C LEU A 613 -3.55 -12.04 12.57
N LEU A 614 -2.87 -11.36 13.49
CA LEU A 614 -2.78 -9.90 13.54
C LEU A 614 -1.63 -9.33 12.70
N SER A 615 -0.92 -10.17 11.94
CA SER A 615 0.15 -9.68 11.05
C SER A 615 -0.42 -8.72 10.02
N ARG A 616 0.26 -7.59 9.84
CA ARG A 616 -0.15 -6.54 8.90
C ARG A 616 -0.23 -7.12 7.48
N GLY A 617 -1.34 -6.85 6.80
CA GLY A 617 -1.59 -7.35 5.45
C GLY A 617 -1.95 -8.85 5.35
N GLY A 618 -1.95 -9.58 6.47
CA GLY A 618 -2.38 -10.98 6.51
C GLY A 618 -3.84 -11.14 6.08
N GLY A 619 -4.15 -12.19 5.31
CA GLY A 619 -5.51 -12.41 4.80
C GLY A 619 -6.57 -12.53 5.91
N ALA A 620 -6.21 -13.11 7.06
CA ALA A 620 -7.10 -13.21 8.22
C ALA A 620 -7.41 -11.83 8.82
N MET A 621 -6.39 -10.97 8.99
CA MET A 621 -6.56 -9.60 9.47
C MET A 621 -7.44 -8.78 8.52
N LYS A 622 -7.21 -8.89 7.20
CA LYS A 622 -8.02 -8.21 6.17
C LYS A 622 -9.48 -8.66 6.22
N ALA A 623 -9.73 -9.97 6.29
CA ALA A 623 -11.08 -10.53 6.37
C ALA A 623 -11.80 -10.09 7.65
N LEU A 624 -11.08 -10.06 8.78
CA LEU A 624 -11.63 -9.62 10.06
C LEU A 624 -11.97 -8.12 10.05
N THR A 625 -11.05 -7.30 9.51
CA THR A 625 -11.23 -5.85 9.34
C THR A 625 -12.41 -5.56 8.43
N ALA A 626 -12.49 -6.18 7.26
CA ALA A 626 -13.61 -6.02 6.34
C ALA A 626 -14.95 -6.45 6.95
N GLY A 627 -14.97 -7.59 7.66
CA GLY A 627 -16.17 -8.08 8.34
C GLY A 627 -16.66 -7.15 9.46
N LEU A 628 -15.74 -6.62 10.28
CA LEU A 628 -16.06 -5.62 11.30
C LEU A 628 -16.51 -4.29 10.69
N SER A 629 -15.80 -3.75 9.70
CA SER A 629 -16.20 -2.52 9.02
C SER A 629 -17.59 -2.65 8.38
N SER A 630 -17.90 -3.77 7.74
CA SER A 630 -19.23 -4.05 7.20
C SER A 630 -20.31 -4.09 8.30
N ALA A 631 -19.98 -4.66 9.46
CA ALA A 631 -20.88 -4.71 10.61
C ALA A 631 -21.11 -3.34 11.28
N LEU A 632 -20.14 -2.42 11.18
CA LEU A 632 -20.31 -1.03 11.63
C LEU A 632 -21.13 -0.21 10.63
N LEU A 633 -20.91 -0.42 9.33
CA LEU A 633 -21.61 0.31 8.27
C LEU A 633 -23.10 0.00 8.21
N ALA A 634 -23.50 -1.24 8.48
CA ALA A 634 -24.91 -1.63 8.43
C ALA A 634 -25.84 -0.76 9.29
N PRO A 635 -25.64 -0.59 10.61
CA PRO A 635 -26.47 0.29 11.44
C PRO A 635 -26.29 1.78 11.10
N LEU A 636 -25.11 2.19 10.57
CA LEU A 636 -24.89 3.57 10.14
C LEU A 636 -25.66 3.91 8.87
N LEU A 637 -25.80 2.99 7.91
CA LEU A 637 -26.46 3.24 6.63
C LEU A 637 -27.94 2.85 6.65
N LEU A 638 -28.29 1.72 7.26
CA LEU A 638 -29.67 1.21 7.27
C LEU A 638 -30.48 1.74 8.46
N GLY A 639 -29.85 2.48 9.37
CA GLY A 639 -30.43 2.89 10.64
C GLY A 639 -30.52 1.72 11.64
N PRO A 640 -30.86 1.99 12.91
CA PRO A 640 -31.09 0.94 13.90
C PRO A 640 -32.32 0.12 13.52
N GLY A 641 -32.22 -1.20 13.62
CA GLY A 641 -33.34 -2.11 13.40
C GLY A 641 -32.92 -3.47 12.89
N GLY A 642 -33.92 -4.36 12.74
CA GLY A 642 -33.67 -5.77 12.47
C GLY A 642 -32.93 -6.06 11.15
N ALA A 643 -33.01 -5.19 10.14
CA ALA A 643 -32.24 -5.36 8.89
C ALA A 643 -30.74 -5.12 9.11
N ALA A 644 -30.39 -4.02 9.77
CA ALA A 644 -29.00 -3.71 10.13
C ALA A 644 -28.41 -4.76 11.08
N ASP A 645 -29.19 -5.20 12.07
CA ASP A 645 -28.75 -6.21 13.04
C ASP A 645 -28.45 -7.55 12.35
N ARG A 646 -29.32 -7.98 11.40
CA ARG A 646 -29.10 -9.19 10.61
C ARG A 646 -27.87 -9.08 9.73
N HIS A 647 -27.67 -7.95 9.04
CA HIS A 647 -26.49 -7.74 8.19
C HIS A 647 -25.21 -7.77 9.03
N SER A 648 -25.19 -7.03 10.14
CA SER A 648 -24.06 -6.99 11.07
C SER A 648 -23.72 -8.39 11.60
N ALA A 649 -24.74 -9.13 12.04
CA ALA A 649 -24.57 -10.50 12.51
C ALA A 649 -24.05 -11.43 11.40
N LEU A 650 -24.50 -11.26 10.16
CA LEU A 650 -24.05 -12.06 9.02
C LEU A 650 -22.59 -11.75 8.65
N SER A 651 -22.21 -10.47 8.55
CA SER A 651 -20.83 -10.05 8.27
C SER A 651 -19.86 -10.57 9.34
N LEU A 652 -20.22 -10.43 10.62
CA LEU A 652 -19.40 -10.96 11.72
C LEU A 652 -19.33 -12.49 11.74
N ARG A 653 -20.40 -13.19 11.38
CA ARG A 653 -20.38 -14.66 11.23
C ARG A 653 -19.44 -15.10 10.12
N ARG A 654 -19.41 -14.40 8.98
CA ARG A 654 -18.54 -14.73 7.84
C ARG A 654 -17.05 -14.65 8.18
N CYS A 655 -16.65 -13.71 9.03
CA CYS A 655 -15.26 -13.58 9.49
C CYS A 655 -14.96 -14.31 10.82
N GLY A 656 -15.94 -15.01 11.41
CA GLY A 656 -15.76 -15.73 12.68
C GLY A 656 -15.85 -14.88 13.95
N ALA A 657 -16.26 -13.61 13.83
CA ALA A 657 -16.36 -12.61 14.90
C ALA A 657 -17.78 -12.44 15.47
N ALA A 658 -18.67 -13.44 15.35
CA ALA A 658 -20.07 -13.33 15.78
C ALA A 658 -20.22 -12.99 17.28
N ASP A 659 -19.25 -13.37 18.11
CA ASP A 659 -19.28 -13.21 19.56
C ASP A 659 -19.09 -11.73 20.01
N VAL A 660 -18.57 -10.86 19.13
CA VAL A 660 -18.35 -9.41 19.39
C VAL A 660 -19.44 -8.50 18.80
N ALA A 661 -20.59 -9.06 18.40
CA ALA A 661 -21.66 -8.29 17.75
C ALA A 661 -22.23 -7.17 18.63
N GLY A 662 -22.35 -7.38 19.93
CA GLY A 662 -22.86 -6.37 20.86
C GLY A 662 -21.92 -5.17 20.98
N GLU A 663 -20.62 -5.43 21.04
CA GLU A 663 -19.59 -4.40 21.13
C GLU A 663 -19.42 -3.65 19.80
N ALA A 664 -19.50 -4.34 18.66
CA ALA A 664 -19.54 -3.70 17.35
C ALA A 664 -20.76 -2.76 17.21
N ALA A 665 -21.93 -3.17 17.70
CA ALA A 665 -23.12 -2.31 17.69
C ALA A 665 -22.94 -1.07 18.60
N GLU A 666 -22.24 -1.19 19.72
CA GLU A 666 -21.91 -0.04 20.58
C GLU A 666 -20.94 0.93 19.89
N LEU A 667 -19.88 0.40 19.27
CA LEU A 667 -18.96 1.21 18.48
C LEU A 667 -19.67 1.92 17.32
N ALA A 668 -20.60 1.25 16.64
CA ALA A 668 -21.40 1.88 15.59
C ALA A 668 -22.27 3.02 16.13
N ARG A 669 -22.84 2.90 17.34
CA ARG A 669 -23.57 4.00 18.00
C ARG A 669 -22.66 5.20 18.30
N GLN A 670 -21.42 4.95 18.74
CA GLN A 670 -20.45 6.02 18.98
C GLN A 670 -20.09 6.75 17.67
N LEU A 671 -19.86 6.00 16.59
CA LEU A 671 -19.61 6.58 15.27
C LEU A 671 -20.83 7.34 14.72
N ALA A 672 -22.05 6.84 14.96
CA ALA A 672 -23.26 7.53 14.59
C ALA A 672 -23.35 8.90 15.27
N ALA A 673 -23.02 8.98 16.57
CA ALA A 673 -23.00 10.24 17.30
C ALA A 673 -22.00 11.26 16.70
N VAL A 674 -20.81 10.81 16.29
CA VAL A 674 -19.82 11.67 15.59
C VAL A 674 -20.36 12.11 14.22
N ALA A 675 -20.99 11.19 13.48
CA ALA A 675 -21.61 11.49 12.20
C ALA A 675 -22.71 12.55 12.34
N ALA A 676 -23.59 12.46 13.35
CA ALA A 676 -24.64 13.45 13.54
C ALA A 676 -24.11 14.85 13.87
N VAL A 677 -23.05 14.96 14.68
CA VAL A 677 -22.41 16.26 14.93
C VAL A 677 -21.83 16.83 13.64
N THR A 678 -21.13 15.99 12.88
CA THR A 678 -20.54 16.36 11.58
C THR A 678 -21.61 16.78 10.57
N GLU A 679 -22.70 16.03 10.46
CA GLU A 679 -23.85 16.33 9.59
C GLU A 679 -24.58 17.61 10.02
N ALA A 680 -24.71 17.87 11.33
CA ALA A 680 -25.38 19.07 11.83
C ALA A 680 -24.55 20.34 11.59
N VAL A 681 -23.22 20.27 11.78
CA VAL A 681 -22.34 21.43 11.64
C VAL A 681 -21.98 21.69 10.18
N CYS A 682 -21.69 20.63 9.42
CA CYS A 682 -21.08 20.74 8.09
C CYS A 682 -22.01 20.27 6.97
N GLY A 683 -23.23 19.84 7.29
CA GLY A 683 -24.13 19.23 6.32
C GLY A 683 -24.50 20.14 5.16
N ALA A 684 -24.65 21.46 5.40
CA ALA A 684 -24.92 22.41 4.32
C ALA A 684 -23.75 22.49 3.30
N TRP A 685 -22.52 22.45 3.80
CA TRP A 685 -21.31 22.46 2.98
C TRP A 685 -21.14 21.14 2.21
N TYR A 686 -21.32 20.01 2.90
CA TYR A 686 -21.26 18.70 2.24
C TYR A 686 -22.37 18.51 1.23
N ALA A 687 -23.57 19.01 1.49
CA ALA A 687 -24.66 18.98 0.53
C ALA A 687 -24.32 19.80 -0.73
N ALA A 688 -23.81 21.03 -0.57
CA ALA A 688 -23.39 21.87 -1.70
C ALA A 688 -22.25 21.21 -2.51
N LEU A 689 -21.17 20.79 -1.84
CA LEU A 689 -20.05 20.09 -2.48
C LEU A 689 -20.49 18.81 -3.19
N SER A 690 -21.40 18.06 -2.57
CA SER A 690 -21.91 16.83 -3.18
C SER A 690 -22.84 17.10 -4.35
N ALA A 691 -23.57 18.21 -4.37
CA ALA A 691 -24.40 18.57 -5.53
C ALA A 691 -23.57 18.96 -6.75
N ASP A 692 -22.34 19.44 -6.52
CA ASP A 692 -21.37 19.72 -7.58
C ASP A 692 -20.62 18.44 -8.05
N LEU A 693 -20.57 17.39 -7.22
CA LEU A 693 -19.78 16.17 -7.46
C LEU A 693 -20.61 14.92 -7.81
N LEU A 694 -21.85 14.82 -7.33
CA LEU A 694 -22.80 13.71 -7.51
C LEU A 694 -23.95 14.15 -8.41
#